data_AF-A0A9F5JDK7-F1
#
_entry.id   AF-A0A9F5JDK7-F1
#
_cell.length_a   1.000
_cell.length_b   1.000
_cell.length_c   1.000
_cell.angle_alpha   90.00
_cell.angle_beta   90.00
_cell.angle_gamma   90.00
#
_symmetry.space_group_name_H-M   'P 1'
#
loop_
_entity.id
_entity.type
_entity.pdbx_description
1 polymer ?
#
loop_
_entity_poly.entity_id
_entity_poly.type
_entity_poly.pdbx_seq_one_letter_code
_entity_poly.pdbx_strand_id
1 'polypeptide(L)'
;MKLPRPPSSTRPRLLRCALGILFTIEVGLCALPPDSGTFLIYSSGLQSCLETKDSLVKISKICNTSLPAQKWKWVSRNRLFNIGTMQCLGVSWKSANSSATTHALATYECDRESVNMRWNCRSLGDQLSQYLSSRLGNWSLTPAERGDQARGGQWKIYGHDEDLCSRPYSEIYTIQGNSHGKPCTIPFKYDNQWFHDCTSMGRGDGHLWCATTQDYGKDERWGFCPIKSNDCDTFWDRDQLTNSCYQFNFQSTLSWQEAGKSCEQQGANLLSITAIHEQTYINGLLTGYGSTLWIGLNDLDLNGGWQWSDNSPLKFLNWENDQPDNPNEENCGVIRTESSGGWQNRDCSVALPYICKKKPNATSNTYVTVESEVKIDCDPSWQPFQSNCYRLISEKKSWIDAKKTCLRSEGDLVSIHTLSELEFVTKQIKQDVEELWIGLNDLRLQMNFEWSDGTPVLFTFWHPFEPNNFRDSLEDCVTIWGPEGRWNDSPCNQTLPSVCKKRGRVSQGKEEDHGCRKGWKWHSPSCYWLGDDHVIYSDARKMCMDYGSALVTITNRFEQAYVSSLIYGWEDEYFWTALQDINETGSFHWLSGDEVTYTHWNRNQPGYNKGGCVALATGSAMGLWEVKNCTTFKAKYICRQNLGTPVNPELPSPHPTPSLTGSCPSGWTTSPKLRHCYKVFNYDKLQQKKNWITAHSFCQELKAQLLSLSDYEEEHFVANTLNKIFGEPEPDIHEHHRFWIGLNRRGPTAGKSWSWSDGLGFSYHNFDRSNHDDDDISNCVALDLASLQWVPLQCEVRLDWICKLPKGTEVKEPETTIQGSNEWLKFQDAEYKFFDHHSSWVQAQRICTWFQAELVSIHSQTELDFLGQNLKK
;
A
#
# COMPACT_ATOMS: atom_id res chain seq x y z
N MET A 1 31.24 3.66 19.00
CA MET A 1 32.08 4.63 18.25
C MET A 1 31.45 6.00 18.39
N LYS A 2 32.16 6.99 18.96
CA LYS A 2 31.69 8.39 18.99
C LYS A 2 31.58 8.95 17.58
N LEU A 3 30.74 9.97 17.35
CA LEU A 3 30.69 10.70 16.08
C LEU A 3 32.12 11.10 15.65
N PRO A 4 32.65 10.58 14.54
CA PRO A 4 34.03 10.84 14.14
C PRO A 4 34.14 12.30 13.67
N ARG A 5 35.03 13.06 14.29
CA ARG A 5 35.43 14.41 13.83
C ARG A 5 36.42 14.25 12.67
N PRO A 6 36.28 15.00 11.57
CA PRO A 6 37.25 14.94 10.48
C PRO A 6 38.65 15.35 10.98
N PRO A 7 39.74 14.81 10.38
CA PRO A 7 41.09 15.16 10.77
C PRO A 7 41.32 16.67 10.59
N SER A 8 41.79 17.33 11.65
CA SER A 8 42.10 18.76 11.66
C SER A 8 43.22 19.05 10.66
N SER A 9 42.90 19.59 9.48
CA SER A 9 43.92 20.11 8.59
C SER A 9 44.52 21.39 9.20
N THR A 10 45.84 21.38 9.26
CA THR A 10 46.70 22.44 9.77
C THR A 10 46.45 23.77 9.05
N ARG A 11 46.14 24.82 9.81
CA ARG A 11 46.05 26.22 9.35
C ARG A 11 47.34 26.66 8.65
N PRO A 12 47.31 27.16 7.41
CA PRO A 12 48.33 28.09 6.94
C PRO A 12 47.99 29.50 7.41
N ARG A 13 49.00 30.20 7.93
CA ARG A 13 48.94 31.62 8.30
C ARG A 13 48.64 32.47 7.05
N LEU A 14 47.55 33.23 7.06
CA LEU A 14 47.30 34.30 6.08
C LEU A 14 47.78 35.64 6.65
N LEU A 15 48.84 36.19 6.04
CA LEU A 15 49.21 37.61 6.15
C LEU A 15 48.07 38.47 5.60
N ARG A 16 47.72 39.54 6.32
CA ARG A 16 46.75 40.54 5.88
C ARG A 16 47.35 41.38 4.74
N CYS A 17 46.70 41.37 3.58
CA CYS A 17 46.75 42.48 2.61
C CYS A 17 45.31 42.89 2.30
N ALA A 18 45.00 44.14 2.59
CA ALA A 18 43.72 44.76 2.27
C ALA A 18 43.79 45.33 0.86
N LEU A 19 42.90 44.86 -0.02
CA LEU A 19 42.47 45.57 -1.22
C LEU A 19 41.04 45.13 -1.51
N GLY A 20 40.12 46.07 -1.31
CA GLY A 20 38.70 45.86 -1.49
C GLY A 20 38.32 45.86 -2.96
N ILE A 21 37.66 44.78 -3.39
CA ILE A 21 36.75 44.78 -4.53
C ILE A 21 35.56 43.90 -4.14
N LEU A 22 34.37 44.48 -4.18
CA LEU A 22 33.08 43.85 -3.95
C LEU A 22 32.85 42.73 -4.98
N PHE A 23 32.84 41.48 -4.51
CA PHE A 23 32.02 40.41 -5.08
C PHE A 23 31.42 39.63 -3.91
N THR A 24 30.11 39.80 -3.71
CA THR A 24 29.30 38.94 -2.86
C THR A 24 29.25 37.56 -3.51
N ILE A 25 30.13 36.66 -3.08
CA ILE A 25 29.92 35.23 -3.29
C ILE A 25 28.88 34.82 -2.25
N GLU A 26 27.63 34.67 -2.67
CA GLU A 26 26.66 33.89 -1.92
C GLU A 26 27.22 32.47 -1.80
N VAL A 27 27.66 32.12 -0.59
CA VAL A 27 27.79 30.72 -0.21
C VAL A 27 26.37 30.18 -0.23
N GLY A 28 26.04 29.46 -1.29
CA GLY A 28 24.79 28.74 -1.41
C GLY A 28 24.65 27.82 -0.19
N LEU A 29 23.79 28.23 0.74
CA LEU A 29 23.18 27.32 1.70
C LEU A 29 22.56 26.19 0.87
N CYS A 30 23.09 24.97 1.01
CA CYS A 30 22.41 23.78 0.53
C CYS A 30 20.94 23.88 0.94
N ALA A 31 20.08 23.89 -0.07
CA ALA A 31 18.65 23.99 0.11
C ALA A 31 18.18 22.91 1.10
N LEU A 32 17.52 23.35 2.16
CA LEU A 32 16.68 22.50 3.01
C LEU A 32 15.63 21.83 2.11
N PRO A 33 15.20 20.59 2.41
CA PRO A 33 14.07 19.97 1.71
C PRO A 33 12.78 20.83 1.76
N PRO A 34 11.79 20.58 0.88
CA PRO A 34 10.47 21.23 0.89
C PRO A 34 9.73 21.16 2.24
N ASP A 35 8.68 22.00 2.39
CA ASP A 35 8.21 22.55 3.66
C ASP A 35 8.42 21.68 4.91
N SER A 36 9.20 22.24 5.84
CA SER A 36 9.18 21.95 7.25
C SER A 36 7.75 21.61 7.70
N GLY A 37 7.54 20.47 8.37
CA GLY A 37 6.24 20.12 8.99
C GLY A 37 5.77 21.09 10.09
N THR A 38 6.22 22.35 10.05
CA THR A 38 5.82 23.44 10.92
C THR A 38 4.48 24.02 10.48
N PHE A 39 3.68 24.43 11.45
CA PHE A 39 2.38 25.04 11.24
C PHE A 39 2.04 25.98 12.39
N LEU A 40 1.05 26.83 12.19
CA LEU A 40 0.45 27.66 13.23
C LEU A 40 -0.85 27.00 13.69
N ILE A 41 -1.07 26.95 15.00
CA ILE A 41 -2.30 26.46 15.61
C ILE A 41 -3.26 27.63 15.74
N TYR A 42 -4.35 27.60 14.99
CA TYR A 42 -5.34 28.69 14.90
C TYR A 42 -6.67 28.28 15.50
N SER A 43 -7.27 29.18 16.28
CA SER A 43 -8.63 29.03 16.78
C SER A 43 -9.60 29.86 15.93
N SER A 44 -10.52 29.19 15.22
CA SER A 44 -11.59 29.82 14.43
C SER A 44 -12.54 30.64 15.30
N GLY A 45 -12.85 30.15 16.50
CA GLY A 45 -13.74 30.85 17.44
C GLY A 45 -13.13 32.12 18.03
N LEU A 46 -11.82 32.12 18.30
CA LEU A 46 -11.11 33.27 18.87
C LEU A 46 -10.47 34.18 17.81
N GLN A 47 -10.48 33.75 16.54
CA GLN A 47 -9.74 34.38 15.44
C GLN A 47 -8.30 34.72 15.81
N SER A 48 -7.61 33.77 16.44
CA SER A 48 -6.30 33.99 17.07
C SER A 48 -5.41 32.75 16.98
N CYS A 49 -4.10 32.93 17.06
CA CYS A 49 -3.11 31.87 17.00
C CYS A 49 -2.46 31.58 18.36
N LEU A 50 -2.02 30.34 18.56
CA LEU A 50 -1.29 29.91 19.73
C LEU A 50 0.16 30.41 19.68
N GLU A 51 0.61 31.08 20.73
CA GLU A 51 1.94 31.69 20.84
C GLU A 51 2.60 31.32 22.18
N THR A 52 3.93 31.23 22.19
CA THR A 52 4.73 31.07 23.40
C THR A 52 5.40 32.39 23.79
N LYS A 53 5.35 32.75 25.08
CA LYS A 53 6.09 33.88 25.63
C LYS A 53 6.63 33.52 27.01
N ASP A 54 7.95 33.54 27.19
CA ASP A 54 8.64 33.13 28.43
C ASP A 54 8.24 31.71 28.86
N SER A 55 8.22 30.77 27.89
CA SER A 55 7.73 29.39 28.03
C SER A 55 6.23 29.24 28.40
N LEU A 56 5.50 30.33 28.64
CA LEU A 56 4.06 30.28 28.87
C LEU A 56 3.30 30.31 27.55
N VAL A 57 2.30 29.44 27.42
CA VAL A 57 1.43 29.36 26.25
C VAL A 57 0.32 30.40 26.38
N LYS A 58 0.08 31.16 25.30
CA LYS A 58 -0.88 32.27 25.22
C LYS A 58 -1.61 32.27 23.88
N ILE A 59 -2.72 33.02 23.83
CA ILE A 59 -3.46 33.31 22.59
C ILE A 59 -3.03 34.69 22.08
N SER A 60 -2.67 34.76 20.79
CA SER A 60 -2.27 35.97 20.10
C SER A 60 -3.26 36.31 18.99
N LYS A 61 -3.78 37.54 18.99
CA LYS A 61 -4.76 37.98 17.97
C LYS A 61 -4.15 38.11 16.57
N ILE A 62 -2.83 38.18 16.48
CA ILE A 62 -2.11 38.32 15.21
C ILE A 62 -1.45 36.98 14.91
N CYS A 63 -1.88 36.35 13.83
CA CYS A 63 -1.23 35.15 13.29
C CYS A 63 -0.11 35.58 12.34
N ASN A 64 1.13 35.25 12.66
CA ASN A 64 2.30 35.62 11.87
C ASN A 64 3.16 34.39 11.57
N THR A 65 3.12 33.92 10.32
CA THR A 65 3.88 32.75 9.84
C THR A 65 5.39 32.97 9.85
N SER A 66 5.88 34.19 10.03
CA SER A 66 7.32 34.47 10.17
C SER A 66 7.81 34.42 11.62
N LEU A 67 6.91 34.40 12.61
CA LEU A 67 7.26 34.46 14.04
C LEU A 67 7.53 33.05 14.60
N PRO A 68 8.77 32.70 15.01
CA PRO A 68 9.09 31.35 15.50
C PRO A 68 8.28 30.92 16.74
N ALA A 69 7.91 31.88 17.60
CA ALA A 69 7.11 31.61 18.81
C ALA A 69 5.69 31.08 18.51
N GLN A 70 5.17 31.29 17.30
CA GLN A 70 3.87 30.76 16.85
C GLN A 70 4.00 29.48 16.01
N LYS A 71 5.23 29.09 15.63
CA LYS A 71 5.48 27.90 14.83
C LYS A 71 5.55 26.66 15.73
N TRP A 72 4.72 25.69 15.41
CA TRP A 72 4.65 24.39 16.07
C TRP A 72 4.95 23.29 15.08
N LYS A 73 5.46 22.15 15.55
CA LYS A 73 5.75 20.99 14.73
C LYS A 73 5.48 19.72 15.52
N TRP A 74 4.87 18.72 14.88
CA TRP A 74 4.80 17.37 15.44
C TRP A 74 6.19 16.72 15.34
N VAL A 75 6.61 16.13 16.44
CA VAL A 75 7.92 15.47 16.58
C VAL A 75 7.73 14.11 17.24
N SER A 76 8.75 13.25 17.18
CA SER A 76 8.72 11.88 17.69
C SER A 76 8.03 11.74 19.05
N ARG A 77 7.31 10.63 19.24
CA ARG A 77 6.56 10.26 20.44
C ARG A 77 5.30 11.08 20.64
N ASN A 78 4.64 11.50 19.56
CA ASN A 78 3.43 12.32 19.57
C ASN A 78 3.56 13.59 20.44
N ARG A 79 4.70 14.28 20.31
CA ARG A 79 4.96 15.53 21.04
C ARG A 79 4.76 16.73 20.11
N LEU A 80 4.37 17.85 20.69
CA LEU A 80 4.25 19.11 19.97
C LEU A 80 5.40 20.05 20.37
N PHE A 81 6.26 20.38 19.42
CA PHE A 81 7.46 21.20 19.63
C PHE A 81 7.23 22.63 19.16
N ASN A 82 7.64 23.62 19.96
CA ASN A 82 7.61 25.02 19.57
C ASN A 82 8.99 25.46 19.06
N ILE A 83 9.02 26.03 17.85
CA ILE A 83 10.26 26.45 17.20
C ILE A 83 10.89 27.66 17.91
N GLY A 84 10.08 28.54 18.49
CA GLY A 84 10.58 29.75 19.17
C GLY A 84 11.25 29.46 20.52
N THR A 85 10.62 28.62 21.36
CA THR A 85 11.19 28.28 22.68
C THR A 85 12.13 27.09 22.65
N MET A 86 12.17 26.33 21.55
CA MET A 86 12.91 25.07 21.43
C MET A 86 12.54 24.04 22.51
N GLN A 87 11.25 24.00 22.86
CA GLN A 87 10.69 23.21 23.94
C GLN A 87 9.39 22.52 23.52
N CYS A 88 9.00 21.47 24.24
CA CYS A 88 7.78 20.71 23.98
C CYS A 88 6.62 21.23 24.81
N LEU A 89 5.43 21.29 24.21
CA LEU A 89 4.19 21.56 24.93
C LEU A 89 3.97 20.45 25.96
N GLY A 90 3.63 20.83 27.20
CA GLY A 90 3.36 19.86 28.24
C GLY A 90 2.50 20.39 29.37
N VAL A 91 2.08 19.47 30.24
CA VAL A 91 1.33 19.75 31.46
C VAL A 91 2.06 19.13 32.64
N SER A 92 2.45 19.97 33.60
CA SER A 92 3.18 19.49 34.79
C SER A 92 2.28 18.61 35.66
N TRP A 93 2.81 17.45 36.04
CA TRP A 93 2.31 16.72 37.20
C TRP A 93 2.68 17.45 38.51
N LYS A 94 2.18 16.97 39.64
CA LYS A 94 2.53 17.48 40.98
C LYS A 94 2.48 16.37 42.02
N SER A 95 3.24 16.55 43.10
CA SER A 95 3.00 15.80 44.34
C SER A 95 1.88 16.48 45.16
N ALA A 96 1.18 15.68 45.96
CA ALA A 96 -0.01 15.99 46.75
C ALA A 96 0.16 17.05 47.88
N ASN A 97 1.21 17.88 47.87
CA ASN A 97 1.53 18.80 48.98
C ASN A 97 1.91 20.22 48.53
N SER A 98 1.05 20.90 47.76
CA SER A 98 1.13 22.37 47.63
C SER A 98 -0.24 22.99 47.34
N SER A 99 -0.66 23.94 48.16
CA SER A 99 -1.94 24.66 48.12
C SER A 99 -2.04 25.73 47.01
N ALA A 100 -1.40 25.52 45.86
CA ALA A 100 -1.49 26.41 44.69
C ALA A 100 -2.07 25.63 43.50
N THR A 101 -3.35 25.92 43.21
CA THR A 101 -4.22 25.18 42.29
C THR A 101 -4.13 25.71 40.86
N THR A 102 -3.07 25.34 40.12
CA THR A 102 -3.01 25.56 38.68
C THR A 102 -2.17 24.49 37.98
N HIS A 103 -2.78 23.79 37.02
CA HIS A 103 -2.11 22.98 36.01
C HIS A 103 -1.57 23.91 34.92
N ALA A 104 -0.30 24.31 34.97
CA ALA A 104 0.22 25.28 34.01
C ALA A 104 0.59 24.58 32.69
N LEU A 105 -0.28 24.69 31.68
CA LEU A 105 0.08 24.48 30.28
C LEU A 105 1.20 25.46 29.90
N ALA A 106 2.33 24.91 29.50
CA ALA A 106 3.54 25.66 29.17
C ALA A 106 4.42 24.81 28.23
N THR A 107 5.51 25.38 27.74
CA THR A 107 6.57 24.61 27.10
C THR A 107 7.64 24.22 28.11
N TYR A 108 8.11 22.98 28.02
CA TYR A 108 9.10 22.38 28.90
C TYR A 108 10.21 21.70 28.09
N GLU A 109 11.35 21.43 28.73
CA GLU A 109 12.39 20.60 28.11
C GLU A 109 11.85 19.21 27.77
N CYS A 110 12.02 18.78 26.52
CA CYS A 110 11.31 17.65 25.92
C CYS A 110 11.58 16.26 26.55
N ASP A 111 12.57 16.17 27.44
CA ASP A 111 13.01 14.96 28.16
C ASP A 111 12.56 14.93 29.63
N ARG A 112 11.76 15.91 30.07
CA ARG A 112 11.35 16.01 31.48
C ARG A 112 10.27 15.00 31.85
N GLU A 113 10.65 13.96 32.58
CA GLU A 113 9.77 12.85 33.02
C GLU A 113 8.58 13.31 33.90
N SER A 114 8.72 14.41 34.64
CA SER A 114 7.68 14.92 35.55
C SER A 114 6.52 15.65 34.84
N VAL A 115 6.51 15.66 33.51
CA VAL A 115 5.57 16.43 32.68
C VAL A 115 4.99 15.51 31.63
N ASN A 116 3.66 15.52 31.48
CA ASN A 116 3.02 14.84 30.36
C ASN A 116 3.15 15.73 29.11
N MET A 117 3.81 15.21 28.07
CA MET A 117 4.06 15.92 26.80
C MET A 117 3.51 15.19 25.58
N ARG A 118 2.82 14.07 25.79
CA ARG A 118 2.20 13.32 24.69
C ARG A 118 0.83 13.90 24.42
N TRP A 119 0.59 14.23 23.17
CA TRP A 119 -0.65 14.84 22.73
C TRP A 119 -1.27 13.97 21.65
N ASN A 120 -2.57 13.77 21.73
CA ASN A 120 -3.34 13.22 20.62
C ASN A 120 -3.89 14.42 19.83
N CYS A 121 -3.64 14.46 18.52
CA CYS A 121 -4.02 15.60 17.68
C CYS A 121 -5.54 15.86 17.66
N ARG A 122 -6.40 14.85 17.89
CA ARG A 122 -7.84 15.02 18.15
C ARG A 122 -8.08 15.90 19.38
N SER A 123 -7.70 15.36 20.54
CA SER A 123 -8.07 15.93 21.83
C SER A 123 -7.25 17.16 22.16
N LEU A 124 -6.18 17.43 21.42
CA LEU A 124 -5.35 18.63 21.57
C LEU A 124 -6.20 19.90 21.54
N GLY A 125 -7.13 20.04 20.59
CA GLY A 125 -8.00 21.23 20.52
C GLY A 125 -8.84 21.42 21.77
N ASP A 126 -9.53 20.36 22.23
CA ASP A 126 -10.37 20.40 23.44
C ASP A 126 -9.55 20.60 24.72
N GLN A 127 -8.38 19.95 24.81
CA GLN A 127 -7.46 20.09 25.93
C GLN A 127 -6.89 21.51 25.99
N LEU A 128 -6.46 22.08 24.85
CA LEU A 128 -6.03 23.47 24.75
C LEU A 128 -7.15 24.42 25.21
N SER A 129 -8.37 24.20 24.74
CA SER A 129 -9.54 24.96 25.17
C SER A 129 -9.74 24.86 26.69
N GLN A 130 -9.70 23.67 27.30
CA GLN A 130 -9.83 23.52 28.76
C GLN A 130 -8.74 24.26 29.54
N TYR A 131 -7.47 24.10 29.16
CA TYR A 131 -6.35 24.72 29.87
C TYR A 131 -6.28 26.25 29.68
N LEU A 132 -6.77 26.77 28.56
CA LEU A 132 -6.75 28.21 28.28
C LEU A 132 -8.01 28.92 28.77
N SER A 133 -9.15 28.22 28.89
CA SER A 133 -10.42 28.76 29.41
C SER A 133 -10.30 29.23 30.86
N SER A 134 -9.48 28.58 31.69
CA SER A 134 -9.26 29.00 33.07
C SER A 134 -8.56 30.36 33.21
N ARG A 135 -8.00 30.91 32.11
CA ARG A 135 -7.34 32.23 32.05
C ARG A 135 -8.13 33.29 31.26
N LEU A 136 -9.17 32.87 30.53
CA LEU A 136 -10.03 33.71 29.71
C LEU A 136 -11.42 33.74 30.38
N GLY A 137 -11.59 34.59 31.39
CA GLY A 137 -12.79 34.60 32.23
C GLY A 137 -14.11 34.64 31.45
N ASN A 138 -15.06 33.79 31.90
CA ASN A 138 -16.44 33.62 31.42
C ASN A 138 -16.62 33.22 29.94
N TRP A 139 -16.44 31.92 29.66
CA TRP A 139 -17.11 31.25 28.55
C TRP A 139 -18.11 30.22 29.10
N SER A 140 -19.40 30.40 28.79
CA SER A 140 -20.47 29.48 29.20
C SER A 140 -20.36 28.17 28.41
N LEU A 141 -19.85 27.12 29.06
CA LEU A 141 -19.90 25.75 28.54
C LEU A 141 -21.27 25.14 28.89
N THR A 142 -22.15 24.93 27.92
CA THR A 142 -23.28 24.01 28.08
C THR A 142 -22.75 22.56 28.09
N PRO A 143 -23.15 21.71 29.06
CA PRO A 143 -22.82 20.29 29.03
C PRO A 143 -23.60 19.65 27.87
N ALA A 144 -22.91 18.99 26.94
CA ALA A 144 -23.54 18.23 25.86
C ALA A 144 -23.19 16.76 26.02
N GLU A 145 -24.20 15.93 25.80
CA GLU A 145 -24.24 14.49 25.94
C GLU A 145 -23.19 13.80 25.04
N ARG A 146 -22.67 12.64 25.50
CA ARG A 146 -21.79 11.76 24.72
C ARG A 146 -22.42 11.49 23.36
N GLY A 147 -21.81 11.97 22.26
CA GLY A 147 -22.24 11.57 20.93
C GLY A 147 -21.69 12.38 19.75
N ASP A 148 -21.47 13.70 19.88
CA ASP A 148 -21.20 14.52 18.70
C ASP A 148 -19.73 14.91 18.51
N GLN A 149 -19.12 14.36 17.44
CA GLN A 149 -17.77 14.59 16.95
C GLN A 149 -17.55 15.98 16.29
N ALA A 150 -18.42 16.97 16.54
CA ALA A 150 -18.42 18.27 15.87
C ALA A 150 -17.56 19.37 16.56
N ARG A 151 -16.89 19.09 17.68
CA ARG A 151 -16.06 20.10 18.39
C ARG A 151 -14.64 20.29 17.83
N GLY A 152 -14.15 19.36 17.00
CA GLY A 152 -12.86 19.48 16.31
C GLY A 152 -12.74 20.69 15.38
N GLY A 153 -13.86 21.33 15.00
CA GLY A 153 -13.86 22.47 14.06
C GLY A 153 -13.37 23.81 14.63
N GLN A 154 -13.07 23.93 15.93
CA GLN A 154 -12.58 25.20 16.50
C GLN A 154 -11.09 25.43 16.32
N TRP A 155 -10.26 24.38 16.30
CA TRP A 155 -8.81 24.49 16.19
C TRP A 155 -8.31 23.85 14.91
N LYS A 156 -7.61 24.63 14.08
CA LYS A 156 -7.16 24.21 12.75
C LYS A 156 -5.78 24.74 12.42
N ILE A 157 -5.20 24.26 11.32
CA ILE A 157 -3.97 24.83 10.79
C ILE A 157 -4.27 26.21 10.18
N TYR A 158 -3.52 27.23 10.60
CA TYR A 158 -3.71 28.58 10.06
C TYR A 158 -3.54 28.62 8.54
N GLY A 159 -4.48 29.27 7.84
CA GLY A 159 -4.45 29.38 6.38
C GLY A 159 -5.01 28.18 5.62
N HIS A 160 -5.39 27.11 6.32
CA HIS A 160 -6.00 25.90 5.76
C HIS A 160 -7.30 25.57 6.49
N ASP A 161 -8.16 24.76 5.87
CA ASP A 161 -9.35 24.20 6.52
C ASP A 161 -9.10 22.81 7.12
N GLU A 162 -7.84 22.42 7.19
CA GLU A 162 -7.39 21.15 7.73
C GLU A 162 -7.25 21.20 9.26
N ASP A 163 -7.54 20.07 9.92
CA ASP A 163 -7.35 19.93 11.37
C ASP A 163 -5.85 19.83 11.74
N LEU A 164 -5.57 19.75 13.04
CA LEU A 164 -4.20 19.62 13.55
C LEU A 164 -3.54 18.24 13.29
N CYS A 165 -4.31 17.25 12.80
CA CYS A 165 -3.84 15.90 12.48
C CYS A 165 -3.34 15.78 11.03
N SER A 166 -3.77 16.70 10.15
CA SER A 166 -3.43 16.72 8.72
C SER A 166 -1.94 16.78 8.37
N ARG A 167 -1.09 17.24 9.29
CA ARG A 167 0.39 17.25 9.15
C ARG A 167 1.02 16.21 10.08
N PRO A 168 0.99 14.90 9.73
CA PRO A 168 1.59 13.86 10.56
C PRO A 168 3.13 14.02 10.59
N TYR A 169 3.72 13.53 11.68
CA TYR A 169 5.16 13.33 11.76
C TYR A 169 5.50 11.97 11.14
N SER A 170 6.45 11.95 10.20
CA SER A 170 7.04 10.71 9.67
C SER A 170 8.41 10.49 10.30
N GLU A 171 8.65 9.29 10.77
CA GLU A 171 9.95 8.90 11.31
C GLU A 171 11.05 8.98 10.24
N ILE A 172 12.26 9.40 10.64
CA ILE A 172 13.42 9.52 9.75
C ILE A 172 14.37 8.37 10.06
N TYR A 173 14.44 7.36 9.20
CA TYR A 173 15.31 6.18 9.42
C TYR A 173 16.75 6.53 9.10
N THR A 174 17.65 6.31 10.06
CA THR A 174 19.06 6.66 9.86
C THR A 174 19.76 5.70 8.90
N ILE A 175 20.78 6.18 8.21
CA ILE A 175 21.71 5.36 7.43
C ILE A 175 23.11 5.40 8.07
N GLN A 176 23.83 4.27 7.99
CA GLN A 176 25.14 4.10 8.64
C GLN A 176 25.08 4.43 10.16
N GLY A 177 26.18 4.93 10.73
CA GLY A 177 26.25 5.36 12.13
C GLY A 177 26.41 4.19 13.10
N ASN A 178 25.96 4.37 14.34
CA ASN A 178 26.12 3.38 15.41
C ASN A 178 24.78 2.97 16.06
N SER A 179 23.69 3.28 15.35
CA SER A 179 22.32 3.08 15.80
C SER A 179 21.53 2.08 14.97
N HIS A 180 22.21 1.33 14.10
CA HIS A 180 21.63 0.21 13.34
C HIS A 180 20.37 0.58 12.54
N GLY A 181 20.34 1.79 11.97
CA GLY A 181 19.23 2.27 11.16
C GLY A 181 18.01 2.75 11.95
N LYS A 182 18.07 2.80 13.29
CA LYS A 182 16.98 3.31 14.13
C LYS A 182 16.55 4.72 13.72
N PRO A 183 15.27 5.05 13.88
CA PRO A 183 14.78 6.37 13.52
C PRO A 183 15.35 7.47 14.43
N CYS A 184 15.39 8.69 13.91
CA CYS A 184 15.79 9.88 14.63
C CYS A 184 14.86 10.15 15.82
N THR A 185 15.42 10.48 16.99
CA THR A 185 14.62 11.00 18.11
C THR A 185 14.56 12.51 18.01
N ILE A 186 13.51 13.03 17.38
CA ILE A 186 13.31 14.49 17.24
C ILE A 186 12.38 15.02 18.35
N PRO A 187 12.72 16.11 19.05
CA PRO A 187 14.02 16.77 19.06
C PRO A 187 15.04 15.99 19.88
N PHE A 188 16.32 16.19 19.61
CA PHE A 188 17.44 15.67 20.41
C PHE A 188 18.36 16.79 20.88
N LYS A 189 19.09 16.52 21.96
CA LYS A 189 20.07 17.45 22.54
C LYS A 189 21.48 17.07 22.10
N TYR A 190 22.21 18.03 21.53
CA TYR A 190 23.62 17.92 21.17
C TYR A 190 24.36 19.20 21.59
N ASP A 191 25.50 19.06 22.26
CA ASP A 191 26.29 20.21 22.77
C ASP A 191 25.46 21.24 23.55
N ASN A 192 24.57 20.74 24.42
CA ASN A 192 23.60 21.52 25.20
C ASN A 192 22.58 22.35 24.38
N GLN A 193 22.44 22.09 23.08
CA GLN A 193 21.45 22.71 22.20
C GLN A 193 20.44 21.68 21.72
N TRP A 194 19.18 22.10 21.61
CA TRP A 194 18.11 21.27 21.07
C TRP A 194 18.07 21.38 19.55
N PHE A 195 17.87 20.26 18.86
CA PHE A 195 17.72 20.17 17.41
C PHE A 195 16.36 19.53 17.10
N HIS A 196 15.58 20.17 16.23
CA HIS A 196 14.24 19.72 15.82
C HIS A 196 14.20 19.16 14.39
N ASP A 197 15.38 19.00 13.78
CA ASP A 197 15.63 18.49 12.44
C ASP A 197 17.05 17.90 12.40
N CYS A 198 17.36 17.19 11.32
CA CYS A 198 18.71 16.75 11.04
C CYS A 198 19.67 17.94 10.92
N THR A 199 20.90 17.75 11.39
CA THR A 199 21.89 18.84 11.48
C THR A 199 23.24 18.39 10.94
N SER A 200 24.01 19.32 10.39
CA SER A 200 25.42 19.11 10.04
C SER A 200 26.37 19.56 11.17
N MET A 201 25.84 20.12 12.25
CA MET A 201 26.65 20.62 13.37
C MET A 201 27.53 19.53 13.96
N GLY A 202 28.76 19.91 14.31
CA GLY A 202 29.78 18.97 14.80
C GLY A 202 30.53 18.22 13.69
N ARG A 203 30.19 18.44 12.42
CA ARG A 203 30.86 17.84 11.27
C ARG A 203 31.43 18.88 10.30
N GLY A 204 32.56 18.55 9.68
CA GLY A 204 33.21 19.40 8.67
C GLY A 204 32.92 19.00 7.22
N ASP A 205 32.26 17.86 7.02
CA ASP A 205 31.88 17.32 5.70
C ASP A 205 30.47 17.74 5.25
N GLY A 206 29.71 18.42 6.11
CA GLY A 206 28.37 18.93 5.79
C GLY A 206 27.25 17.89 5.82
N HIS A 207 27.54 16.61 6.02
CA HIS A 207 26.51 15.57 6.07
C HIS A 207 25.54 15.77 7.24
N LEU A 208 24.24 15.68 6.94
CA LEU A 208 23.19 15.78 7.93
C LEU A 208 23.10 14.48 8.75
N TRP A 209 23.01 14.63 10.07
CA TRP A 209 22.86 13.53 11.01
C TRP A 209 21.83 13.87 12.08
N CYS A 210 21.34 12.86 12.78
CA CYS A 210 20.48 13.02 13.93
C CYS A 210 20.90 12.04 15.05
N ALA A 211 20.53 12.36 16.28
CA ALA A 211 20.59 11.38 17.35
C ALA A 211 19.38 10.43 17.28
N THR A 212 19.60 9.17 17.63
CA THR A 212 18.52 8.17 17.76
C THR A 212 18.11 7.97 19.22
N THR A 213 18.57 8.86 20.09
CA THR A 213 18.13 9.00 21.48
C THR A 213 17.98 10.49 21.80
N GLN A 214 17.30 10.80 22.90
CA GLN A 214 16.93 12.16 23.25
C GLN A 214 18.14 13.02 23.64
N ASP A 215 19.12 12.45 24.35
CA ASP A 215 20.33 13.15 24.80
C ASP A 215 21.57 12.47 24.22
N TYR A 216 22.04 12.99 23.09
CA TYR A 216 23.24 12.45 22.43
C TYR A 216 24.47 12.54 23.33
N GLY A 217 24.57 13.56 24.19
CA GLY A 217 25.72 13.74 25.07
C GLY A 217 25.91 12.60 26.07
N LYS A 218 24.82 11.90 26.43
CA LYS A 218 24.84 10.73 27.32
C LYS A 218 25.01 9.42 26.55
N ASP A 219 24.20 9.22 25.52
CA ASP A 219 24.07 7.91 24.87
C ASP A 219 25.02 7.71 23.69
N GLU A 220 25.45 8.81 23.08
CA GLU A 220 26.30 8.87 21.88
C GLU A 220 25.76 8.01 20.72
N ARG A 221 24.43 7.89 20.60
CA ARG A 221 23.72 7.13 19.56
C ARG A 221 23.26 8.03 18.41
N TRP A 222 23.66 7.71 17.18
CA TRP A 222 23.42 8.54 16.01
C TRP A 222 23.47 7.75 14.69
N GLY A 223 22.93 8.37 13.65
CA GLY A 223 23.17 7.98 12.26
C GLY A 223 22.94 9.14 11.30
N PHE A 224 23.30 8.96 10.03
CA PHE A 224 23.08 9.99 9.02
C PHE A 224 21.61 10.04 8.62
N CYS A 225 21.13 11.23 8.33
CA CYS A 225 19.78 11.39 7.81
C CYS A 225 19.75 11.11 6.30
N PRO A 226 18.73 10.38 5.82
CA PRO A 226 18.52 10.19 4.39
C PRO A 226 18.18 11.53 3.73
N ILE A 227 18.80 11.79 2.58
CA ILE A 227 18.55 12.99 1.78
C ILE A 227 18.10 12.56 0.39
N LYS A 228 17.00 13.14 -0.10
CA LYS A 228 16.59 12.97 -1.50
C LYS A 228 17.59 13.68 -2.40
N SER A 229 18.27 12.91 -3.24
CA SER A 229 19.19 13.42 -4.25
C SER A 229 18.94 12.74 -5.59
N ASN A 230 19.11 13.49 -6.68
CA ASN A 230 19.03 12.98 -8.04
C ASN A 230 20.37 12.40 -8.54
N ASP A 231 21.43 12.43 -7.73
CA ASP A 231 22.76 11.89 -8.03
C ASP A 231 23.14 10.67 -7.17
N CYS A 232 24.37 10.19 -7.28
CA CYS A 232 24.85 8.97 -6.64
C CYS A 232 26.17 9.16 -5.88
N ASP A 233 26.48 10.40 -5.49
CA ASP A 233 27.85 10.81 -5.22
C ASP A 233 28.12 10.95 -3.70
N THR A 234 27.27 10.31 -2.88
CA THR A 234 27.33 10.28 -1.41
C THR A 234 26.53 9.07 -0.88
N PHE A 235 27.22 8.04 -0.35
CA PHE A 235 26.66 6.76 0.12
C PHE A 235 26.01 5.85 -0.93
N TRP A 236 26.28 6.05 -2.22
CA TRP A 236 25.77 5.20 -3.30
C TRP A 236 26.92 4.69 -4.17
N ASP A 237 26.79 3.45 -4.63
CA ASP A 237 27.64 2.82 -5.64
C ASP A 237 26.94 2.89 -6.99
N ARG A 238 27.57 3.52 -7.99
CA ARG A 238 27.01 3.69 -9.33
C ARG A 238 27.53 2.62 -10.28
N ASP A 239 26.62 1.84 -10.85
CA ASP A 239 26.92 1.02 -12.02
C ASP A 239 27.05 1.91 -13.25
N GLN A 240 28.26 2.01 -13.79
CA GLN A 240 28.58 2.84 -14.95
C GLN A 240 27.87 2.35 -16.23
N LEU A 241 27.48 1.08 -16.31
CA LEU A 241 26.80 0.53 -17.49
C LEU A 241 25.32 0.92 -17.52
N THR A 242 24.61 0.70 -16.41
CA THR A 242 23.16 0.92 -16.34
C THR A 242 22.77 2.31 -15.84
N ASN A 243 23.75 3.07 -15.31
CA ASN A 243 23.54 4.31 -14.57
C ASN A 243 22.63 4.11 -13.34
N SER A 244 22.51 2.89 -12.83
CA SER A 244 21.75 2.59 -11.61
C SER A 244 22.64 2.78 -10.39
N CYS A 245 22.03 3.16 -9.27
CA CYS A 245 22.74 3.48 -8.04
C CYS A 245 22.21 2.64 -6.90
N TYR A 246 23.14 2.07 -6.14
CA TYR A 246 22.87 1.10 -5.10
C TYR A 246 23.43 1.57 -3.77
N GLN A 247 22.68 1.42 -2.69
CA GLN A 247 23.15 1.74 -1.34
C GLN A 247 23.00 0.51 -0.44
N PHE A 248 24.13 0.05 0.11
CA PHE A 248 24.19 -1.12 0.98
C PHE A 248 24.22 -0.69 2.44
N ASN A 249 23.19 -1.07 3.20
CA ASN A 249 23.02 -0.68 4.59
C ASN A 249 23.35 -1.85 5.54
N PHE A 250 24.58 -2.38 5.46
CA PHE A 250 25.03 -3.58 6.19
C PHE A 250 24.93 -3.50 7.72
N GLN A 251 24.98 -2.29 8.28
CA GLN A 251 24.96 -2.07 9.73
C GLN A 251 23.54 -1.94 10.30
N SER A 252 22.54 -1.82 9.43
CA SER A 252 21.15 -1.61 9.81
C SER A 252 20.45 -2.92 10.15
N THR A 253 19.45 -2.85 11.03
CA THR A 253 18.61 -3.98 11.41
C THR A 253 17.16 -3.51 11.41
N LEU A 254 16.53 -3.54 10.24
CA LEU A 254 15.16 -3.04 10.02
C LEU A 254 14.28 -4.15 9.46
N SER A 255 12.99 -4.12 9.77
CA SER A 255 11.99 -4.93 9.05
C SER A 255 11.93 -4.53 7.58
N TRP A 256 11.34 -5.38 6.74
CA TRP A 256 11.23 -5.11 5.30
C TRP A 256 10.51 -3.78 5.01
N GLN A 257 9.47 -3.47 5.78
CA GLN A 257 8.68 -2.25 5.63
C GLN A 257 9.47 -1.00 6.04
N GLU A 258 10.18 -1.05 7.17
CA GLU A 258 11.05 0.04 7.63
C GLU A 258 12.21 0.29 6.64
N ALA A 259 12.81 -0.77 6.12
CA ALA A 259 13.84 -0.70 5.09
C ALA A 259 13.31 -0.06 3.79
N GLY A 260 12.10 -0.45 3.36
CA GLY A 260 11.38 0.18 2.26
C GLY A 260 11.20 1.69 2.47
N LYS A 261 10.72 2.09 3.65
CA LYS A 261 10.55 3.51 4.00
C LYS A 261 11.86 4.29 3.99
N SER A 262 12.94 3.69 4.49
CA SER A 262 14.27 4.30 4.44
C SER A 262 14.75 4.54 2.99
N CYS A 263 14.50 3.62 2.07
CA CYS A 263 14.82 3.82 0.65
C CYS A 263 13.95 4.92 0.03
N GLU A 264 12.64 4.93 0.31
CA GLU A 264 11.70 5.93 -0.20
C GLU A 264 12.05 7.36 0.26
N GLN A 265 12.54 7.51 1.49
CA GLN A 265 13.03 8.78 2.05
C GLN A 265 14.20 9.36 1.25
N GLN A 266 14.90 8.54 0.47
CA GLN A 266 16.02 8.93 -0.38
C GLN A 266 15.64 9.06 -1.87
N GLY A 267 14.36 8.93 -2.21
CA GLY A 267 13.89 8.90 -3.60
C GLY A 267 14.28 7.61 -4.33
N ALA A 268 14.46 6.52 -3.57
CA ALA A 268 14.81 5.20 -4.05
C ALA A 268 13.71 4.19 -3.67
N ASN A 269 13.89 2.93 -4.08
CA ASN A 269 13.13 1.79 -3.59
C ASN A 269 14.09 0.71 -3.08
N LEU A 270 13.57 -0.35 -2.46
CA LEU A 270 14.36 -1.55 -2.22
C LEU A 270 14.86 -2.14 -3.53
N LEU A 271 15.99 -2.85 -3.49
CA LEU A 271 16.66 -3.42 -4.66
C LEU A 271 15.71 -4.28 -5.50
N SER A 272 15.54 -3.93 -6.77
CA SER A 272 15.02 -4.82 -7.81
C SER A 272 16.16 -5.36 -8.65
N ILE A 273 16.10 -6.64 -9.02
CA ILE A 273 17.08 -7.30 -9.90
C ILE A 273 16.36 -7.80 -11.14
N THR A 274 16.63 -7.16 -12.27
CA THR A 274 15.87 -7.37 -13.52
C THR A 274 16.70 -7.97 -14.65
N ALA A 275 17.99 -8.19 -14.42
CA ALA A 275 18.92 -8.72 -15.40
C ALA A 275 20.11 -9.43 -14.74
N ILE A 276 20.70 -10.37 -15.46
CA ILE A 276 21.87 -11.15 -15.01
C ILE A 276 23.09 -10.26 -14.74
N HIS A 277 23.31 -9.24 -15.58
CA HIS A 277 24.38 -8.24 -15.35
C HIS A 277 24.21 -7.56 -13.98
N GLU A 278 22.99 -7.16 -13.64
CA GLU A 278 22.69 -6.50 -12.36
C GLU A 278 22.95 -7.46 -11.20
N GLN A 279 22.48 -8.71 -11.25
CA GLN A 279 22.79 -9.74 -10.24
C GLN A 279 24.31 -9.91 -10.07
N THR A 280 25.05 -9.97 -11.18
CA THR A 280 26.51 -10.14 -11.17
C THR A 280 27.21 -8.93 -10.53
N TYR A 281 26.77 -7.72 -10.86
CA TYR A 281 27.29 -6.48 -10.28
C TYR A 281 27.05 -6.44 -8.76
N ILE A 282 25.82 -6.75 -8.32
CA ILE A 282 25.47 -6.81 -6.90
C ILE A 282 26.32 -7.87 -6.17
N ASN A 283 26.47 -9.06 -6.75
CA ASN A 283 27.32 -10.12 -6.18
C ASN A 283 28.78 -9.68 -6.00
N GLY A 284 29.31 -8.92 -6.96
CA GLY A 284 30.65 -8.33 -6.85
C GLY A 284 30.80 -7.43 -5.63
N LEU A 285 29.78 -6.61 -5.32
CA LEU A 285 29.77 -5.73 -4.15
C LEU A 285 29.51 -6.46 -2.83
N LEU A 286 28.81 -7.59 -2.88
CA LEU A 286 28.55 -8.44 -1.71
C LEU A 286 29.73 -9.34 -1.33
N THR A 287 30.78 -9.42 -2.16
CA THR A 287 31.91 -10.32 -1.96
C THR A 287 32.70 -9.95 -0.69
N GLY A 288 32.91 -10.93 0.20
CA GLY A 288 33.68 -10.75 1.44
C GLY A 288 32.86 -10.40 2.68
N TYR A 289 31.54 -10.27 2.55
CA TYR A 289 30.61 -10.06 3.67
C TYR A 289 29.64 -11.23 3.78
N GLY A 290 29.60 -11.93 4.92
CA GLY A 290 28.56 -12.92 5.21
C GLY A 290 27.31 -12.23 5.76
N SER A 291 26.24 -12.11 4.96
CA SER A 291 25.02 -11.44 5.38
C SER A 291 23.80 -11.85 4.55
N THR A 292 22.63 -11.62 5.12
CA THR A 292 21.32 -11.74 4.48
C THR A 292 20.73 -10.34 4.45
N LEU A 293 20.36 -9.84 3.26
CA LEU A 293 19.87 -8.48 3.09
C LEU A 293 18.48 -8.46 2.45
N TRP A 294 17.62 -7.56 2.92
CA TRP A 294 16.35 -7.28 2.28
C TRP A 294 16.55 -6.72 0.86
N ILE A 295 15.74 -7.26 -0.06
CA ILE A 295 15.53 -6.76 -1.42
C ILE A 295 14.05 -6.43 -1.62
N GLY A 296 13.68 -5.83 -2.74
CA GLY A 296 12.31 -5.37 -3.00
C GLY A 296 11.32 -6.47 -3.38
N LEU A 297 11.77 -7.73 -3.44
CA LEU A 297 10.94 -8.88 -3.84
C LEU A 297 9.95 -9.20 -2.72
N ASN A 298 8.67 -9.36 -3.05
CA ASN A 298 7.60 -9.62 -2.09
C ASN A 298 6.37 -10.26 -2.77
N ASP A 299 5.54 -10.96 -2.01
CA ASP A 299 4.22 -11.48 -2.41
C ASP A 299 3.11 -10.94 -1.49
N LEU A 300 3.22 -9.66 -1.10
CA LEU A 300 2.30 -9.00 -0.17
C LEU A 300 0.90 -8.70 -0.76
N ASP A 301 0.73 -8.81 -2.08
CA ASP A 301 -0.58 -8.74 -2.75
C ASP A 301 -1.29 -10.08 -2.60
N LEU A 302 -2.34 -10.15 -1.77
CA LEU A 302 -3.11 -11.39 -1.54
C LEU A 302 -3.67 -12.02 -2.82
N ASN A 303 -3.91 -11.20 -3.85
CA ASN A 303 -4.48 -11.66 -5.12
C ASN A 303 -3.41 -11.84 -6.21
N GLY A 304 -2.13 -11.66 -5.89
CA GLY A 304 -1.02 -11.64 -6.85
C GLY A 304 0.18 -12.46 -6.40
N GLY A 305 1.07 -12.75 -7.35
CA GLY A 305 2.33 -13.46 -7.11
C GLY A 305 3.47 -12.58 -6.63
N TRP A 306 4.68 -13.11 -6.77
CA TRP A 306 5.90 -12.39 -6.49
C TRP A 306 6.05 -11.16 -7.39
N GLN A 307 6.44 -10.04 -6.79
CA GLN A 307 6.60 -8.75 -7.46
C GLN A 307 7.72 -7.92 -6.82
N TRP A 308 8.26 -6.98 -7.58
CA TRP A 308 9.19 -5.98 -7.06
C TRP A 308 8.44 -4.77 -6.50
N SER A 309 8.91 -4.25 -5.37
CA SER A 309 8.32 -3.08 -4.70
C SER A 309 8.41 -1.77 -5.52
N ASP A 310 9.29 -1.72 -6.52
CA ASP A 310 9.45 -0.57 -7.43
C ASP A 310 8.66 -0.69 -8.74
N ASN A 311 7.76 -1.68 -8.85
CA ASN A 311 6.99 -2.03 -10.05
C ASN A 311 7.84 -2.51 -11.25
N SER A 312 9.13 -2.81 -11.06
CA SER A 312 9.91 -3.48 -12.10
C SER A 312 9.32 -4.85 -12.45
N PRO A 313 9.40 -5.31 -13.71
CA PRO A 313 8.91 -6.63 -14.09
C PRO A 313 9.77 -7.74 -13.44
N LEU A 314 9.11 -8.72 -12.81
CA LEU A 314 9.77 -9.92 -12.29
C LEU A 314 9.98 -10.92 -13.42
N LYS A 315 11.03 -10.70 -14.22
CA LYS A 315 11.40 -11.52 -15.38
C LYS A 315 12.69 -12.31 -15.20
N PHE A 316 13.45 -12.02 -14.15
CA PHE A 316 14.67 -12.71 -13.81
C PHE A 316 14.49 -13.30 -12.42
N LEU A 317 14.91 -14.55 -12.24
CA LEU A 317 14.82 -15.29 -10.99
C LEU A 317 16.22 -15.76 -10.56
N ASN A 318 16.44 -15.84 -9.26
CA ASN A 318 17.67 -16.43 -8.71
C ASN A 318 17.40 -17.05 -7.34
N TRP A 319 16.26 -17.73 -7.20
CA TRP A 319 15.90 -18.45 -5.98
C TRP A 319 16.96 -19.50 -5.61
N GLU A 320 17.22 -19.67 -4.31
CA GLU A 320 17.99 -20.81 -3.83
C GLU A 320 17.20 -22.12 -4.02
N ASN A 321 17.91 -23.25 -3.93
CA ASN A 321 17.26 -24.55 -3.90
C ASN A 321 16.23 -24.61 -2.76
N ASP A 322 15.11 -25.29 -2.99
CA ASP A 322 14.00 -25.45 -2.05
C ASP A 322 13.15 -24.18 -1.82
N GLN A 323 13.45 -23.05 -2.48
CA GLN A 323 12.81 -21.73 -2.30
C GLN A 323 11.99 -21.29 -3.54
N PRO A 324 10.97 -20.43 -3.39
CA PRO A 324 10.40 -19.97 -2.12
C PRO A 324 9.64 -21.09 -1.37
N ASP A 325 9.58 -21.05 -0.04
CA ASP A 325 8.85 -21.97 0.84
C ASP A 325 7.86 -21.23 1.80
N ASN A 326 7.17 -21.93 2.71
CA ASN A 326 6.31 -21.32 3.75
C ASN A 326 5.43 -20.10 3.33
N PRO A 327 4.61 -20.21 2.28
CA PRO A 327 3.91 -19.09 1.65
C PRO A 327 2.99 -18.28 2.57
N ASN A 328 2.50 -18.90 3.64
CA ASN A 328 1.56 -18.28 4.59
C ASN A 328 2.26 -17.44 5.68
N GLU A 329 3.60 -17.52 5.78
CA GLU A 329 4.37 -16.91 6.87
C GLU A 329 5.52 -16.02 6.36
N GLU A 330 6.13 -16.36 5.21
CA GLU A 330 7.34 -15.72 4.71
C GLU A 330 7.09 -14.98 3.38
N ASN A 331 6.71 -13.70 3.45
CA ASN A 331 6.24 -12.92 2.28
C ASN A 331 7.23 -11.92 1.68
N CYS A 332 8.48 -11.90 2.17
CA CYS A 332 9.47 -10.91 1.76
C CYS A 332 10.79 -11.57 1.34
N GLY A 333 11.35 -11.14 0.22
CA GLY A 333 12.56 -11.70 -0.35
C GLY A 333 13.85 -11.09 0.22
N VAL A 334 14.84 -11.95 0.44
CA VAL A 334 16.21 -11.59 0.81
C VAL A 334 17.20 -12.08 -0.22
N ILE A 335 18.33 -11.38 -0.35
CA ILE A 335 19.53 -11.87 -1.03
C ILE A 335 20.54 -12.35 0.01
N ARG A 336 21.15 -13.52 -0.23
CA ARG A 336 22.17 -14.10 0.65
C ARG A 336 23.53 -14.10 -0.01
N THR A 337 24.51 -13.54 0.68
CA THR A 337 25.88 -13.49 0.15
C THR A 337 26.56 -14.86 0.19
N GLU A 338 26.25 -15.68 1.19
CA GLU A 338 26.80 -17.03 1.38
C GLU A 338 26.42 -18.00 0.25
N SER A 339 25.30 -17.76 -0.42
CA SER A 339 24.81 -18.54 -1.57
C SER A 339 25.12 -17.88 -2.91
N SER A 340 26.16 -17.06 -2.97
CA SER A 340 26.55 -16.31 -4.18
C SER A 340 25.41 -15.43 -4.74
N GLY A 341 24.63 -14.82 -3.84
CA GLY A 341 23.53 -13.92 -4.19
C GLY A 341 22.20 -14.62 -4.50
N GLY A 342 22.04 -15.88 -4.09
CA GLY A 342 20.75 -16.59 -4.16
C GLY A 342 19.68 -15.91 -3.31
N TRP A 343 18.42 -16.09 -3.70
CA TRP A 343 17.27 -15.48 -3.06
C TRP A 343 16.53 -16.48 -2.17
N GLN A 344 16.02 -16.00 -1.04
CA GLN A 344 15.12 -16.75 -0.15
C GLN A 344 13.96 -15.87 0.24
N ASN A 345 12.83 -16.45 0.65
CA ASN A 345 11.78 -15.70 1.31
C ASN A 345 11.90 -15.82 2.84
N ARG A 346 11.43 -14.77 3.53
CA ARG A 346 11.52 -14.60 4.98
C ARG A 346 10.31 -13.86 5.51
N ASP A 347 10.05 -14.03 6.81
CA ASP A 347 9.10 -13.21 7.55
C ASP A 347 9.53 -11.74 7.49
N CYS A 348 8.65 -10.90 6.93
CA CYS A 348 8.88 -9.48 6.69
C CYS A 348 9.23 -8.67 7.95
N SER A 349 8.91 -9.20 9.14
CA SER A 349 9.16 -8.57 10.43
C SER A 349 10.59 -8.73 10.95
N VAL A 350 11.36 -9.65 10.36
CA VAL A 350 12.74 -9.91 10.78
C VAL A 350 13.60 -8.66 10.53
N ALA A 351 14.35 -8.25 11.55
CA ALA A 351 15.22 -7.10 11.48
C ALA A 351 16.53 -7.47 10.76
N LEU A 352 16.68 -7.05 9.49
CA LEU A 352 17.85 -7.34 8.66
C LEU A 352 18.45 -6.06 8.05
N PRO A 353 19.72 -6.13 7.59
CA PRO A 353 20.28 -5.19 6.63
C PRO A 353 19.49 -5.15 5.33
N TYR A 354 19.68 -4.11 4.52
CA TYR A 354 18.91 -3.92 3.27
C TYR A 354 19.70 -3.19 2.19
N ILE A 355 19.21 -3.27 0.96
CA ILE A 355 19.80 -2.61 -0.21
C ILE A 355 18.75 -1.70 -0.86
N CYS A 356 19.09 -0.43 -1.06
CA CYS A 356 18.28 0.48 -1.86
C CYS A 356 18.81 0.57 -3.30
N LYS A 357 17.92 0.81 -4.25
CA LYS A 357 18.20 1.08 -5.66
C LYS A 357 17.46 2.33 -6.13
N LYS A 358 18.14 3.18 -6.87
CA LYS A 358 17.52 4.27 -7.64
C LYS A 358 18.21 4.44 -8.99
N LYS A 359 17.52 5.08 -9.92
CA LYS A 359 18.07 5.42 -11.24
C LYS A 359 17.91 6.92 -11.50
N PRO A 360 19.01 7.70 -11.46
CA PRO A 360 19.02 9.11 -11.81
C PRO A 360 18.37 9.37 -13.18
N ASN A 361 17.55 10.42 -13.26
CA ASN A 361 16.90 10.86 -14.51
C ASN A 361 16.16 9.75 -15.27
N ALA A 362 15.62 8.76 -14.55
CA ALA A 362 14.69 7.83 -15.14
C ALA A 362 13.43 8.63 -15.53
N THR A 363 13.34 9.05 -16.79
CA THR A 363 12.03 9.27 -17.40
C THR A 363 11.27 7.96 -17.24
N SER A 364 10.05 8.03 -16.73
CA SER A 364 9.14 6.88 -16.75
C SER A 364 8.95 6.52 -18.22
N ASN A 365 9.81 5.66 -18.75
CA ASN A 365 9.72 5.14 -20.11
C ASN A 365 8.59 4.10 -20.13
N THR A 366 7.39 4.54 -19.77
CA THR A 366 6.19 3.93 -20.31
C THR A 366 6.23 4.27 -21.78
N TYR A 367 6.44 3.26 -22.62
CA TYR A 367 6.03 3.34 -24.01
C TYR A 367 4.54 3.63 -23.97
N VAL A 368 4.18 4.92 -23.91
CA VAL A 368 2.92 5.37 -24.46
C VAL A 368 3.05 4.98 -25.91
N THR A 369 2.43 3.86 -26.28
CA THR A 369 1.96 3.71 -27.64
C THR A 369 1.13 4.96 -27.84
N VAL A 370 1.75 5.97 -28.47
CA VAL A 370 1.04 7.11 -29.02
C VAL A 370 -0.10 6.44 -29.77
N GLU A 371 -1.32 6.62 -29.27
CA GLU A 371 -2.53 6.20 -29.95
C GLU A 371 -2.58 7.04 -31.22
N SER A 372 -1.78 6.64 -32.21
CA SER A 372 -1.93 7.13 -33.55
C SER A 372 -3.27 6.60 -33.98
N GLU A 373 -4.23 7.52 -34.09
CA GLU A 373 -5.63 7.35 -34.51
C GLU A 373 -5.72 6.76 -35.92
N VAL A 374 -5.31 5.51 -36.06
CA VAL A 374 -5.08 4.82 -37.31
C VAL A 374 -5.89 3.54 -37.29
N LYS A 375 -6.84 3.41 -38.22
CA LYS A 375 -7.67 2.22 -38.35
C LYS A 375 -6.79 1.02 -38.70
N ILE A 376 -6.80 0.02 -37.82
CA ILE A 376 -6.10 -1.25 -38.02
C ILE A 376 -7.02 -2.26 -38.68
N ASP A 377 -6.56 -2.80 -39.80
CA ASP A 377 -7.24 -3.88 -40.53
C ASP A 377 -6.57 -5.22 -40.21
N CYS A 378 -7.40 -6.22 -39.93
CA CYS A 378 -7.00 -7.57 -39.52
C CYS A 378 -7.65 -8.61 -40.44
N ASP A 379 -6.93 -9.71 -40.71
CA ASP A 379 -7.48 -10.81 -41.50
C ASP A 379 -8.74 -11.40 -40.83
N PRO A 380 -9.65 -12.05 -41.60
CA PRO A 380 -10.79 -12.75 -41.02
C PRO A 380 -10.36 -13.72 -39.90
N SER A 381 -11.12 -13.75 -38.80
CA SER A 381 -10.83 -14.49 -37.56
C SER A 381 -9.74 -13.90 -36.65
N TRP A 382 -9.20 -12.72 -36.96
CA TRP A 382 -8.36 -11.94 -36.05
C TRP A 382 -9.12 -10.72 -35.55
N GLN A 383 -8.94 -10.39 -34.27
CA GLN A 383 -9.55 -9.22 -33.64
C GLN A 383 -8.53 -8.09 -33.50
N PRO A 384 -8.84 -6.87 -33.96
CA PRO A 384 -7.96 -5.72 -33.81
C PRO A 384 -7.98 -5.19 -32.37
N PHE A 385 -6.80 -4.81 -31.86
CA PHE A 385 -6.67 -3.99 -30.66
C PHE A 385 -5.38 -3.17 -30.72
N GLN A 386 -5.52 -1.86 -30.49
CA GLN A 386 -4.44 -0.88 -30.68
C GLN A 386 -3.76 -1.07 -32.04
N SER A 387 -2.45 -1.29 -32.10
CA SER A 387 -1.70 -1.47 -33.35
C SER A 387 -1.61 -2.92 -33.85
N ASN A 388 -2.29 -3.86 -33.19
CA ASN A 388 -2.08 -5.30 -33.36
C ASN A 388 -3.37 -6.06 -33.64
N CYS A 389 -3.22 -7.28 -34.15
CA CYS A 389 -4.29 -8.25 -34.39
C CYS A 389 -4.05 -9.46 -33.50
N TYR A 390 -5.10 -9.97 -32.86
CA TYR A 390 -5.05 -11.09 -31.92
C TYR A 390 -5.98 -12.21 -32.36
N ARG A 391 -5.62 -13.46 -32.07
CA ARG A 391 -6.45 -14.62 -32.41
C ARG A 391 -6.28 -15.74 -31.39
N LEU A 392 -7.39 -16.25 -30.87
CA LEU A 392 -7.43 -17.47 -30.08
C LEU A 392 -7.27 -18.70 -31.00
N ILE A 393 -6.37 -19.59 -30.62
CA ILE A 393 -6.21 -20.92 -31.19
C ILE A 393 -6.71 -21.92 -30.16
N SER A 394 -7.95 -22.40 -30.35
CA SER A 394 -8.63 -23.31 -29.42
C SER A 394 -8.03 -24.72 -29.40
N GLU A 395 -7.28 -25.10 -30.43
CA GLU A 395 -6.62 -26.41 -30.51
C GLU A 395 -5.50 -26.50 -29.46
N LYS A 396 -5.61 -27.49 -28.57
CA LYS A 396 -4.66 -27.71 -27.47
C LYS A 396 -3.34 -28.25 -27.98
N LYS A 397 -2.25 -27.52 -27.77
CA LYS A 397 -0.90 -27.86 -28.27
C LYS A 397 0.17 -27.60 -27.21
N SER A 398 1.30 -28.28 -27.34
CA SER A 398 2.53 -27.93 -26.61
C SER A 398 2.92 -26.48 -26.91
N TRP A 399 3.65 -25.82 -26.01
CA TRP A 399 4.05 -24.42 -26.22
C TRP A 399 4.83 -24.24 -27.53
N ILE A 400 5.74 -25.19 -27.81
CA ILE A 400 6.57 -25.18 -29.03
C ILE A 400 5.70 -25.31 -30.29
N ASP A 401 4.69 -26.18 -30.28
CA ASP A 401 3.80 -26.37 -31.44
C ASP A 401 2.75 -25.27 -31.58
N ALA A 402 2.32 -24.68 -30.47
CA ALA A 402 1.51 -23.46 -30.45
C ALA A 402 2.28 -22.30 -31.09
N LYS A 403 3.56 -22.09 -30.72
CA LYS A 403 4.44 -21.10 -31.35
C LYS A 403 4.55 -21.32 -32.86
N LYS A 404 4.83 -22.55 -33.31
CA LYS A 404 4.86 -22.88 -34.75
C LYS A 404 3.52 -22.57 -35.44
N THR A 405 2.40 -22.78 -34.76
CA THR A 405 1.06 -22.48 -35.29
C THR A 405 0.87 -20.98 -35.49
N CYS A 406 1.29 -20.15 -34.53
CA CYS A 406 1.24 -18.69 -34.67
C CYS A 406 2.19 -18.19 -35.77
N LEU A 407 3.41 -18.71 -35.85
CA LEU A 407 4.39 -18.37 -36.89
C LEU A 407 3.87 -18.67 -38.31
N ARG A 408 3.17 -19.81 -38.50
CA ARG A 408 2.53 -20.14 -39.78
C ARG A 408 1.41 -19.16 -40.18
N SER A 409 0.87 -18.42 -39.21
CA SER A 409 -0.18 -17.42 -39.41
C SER A 409 0.37 -15.99 -39.48
N GLU A 410 1.68 -15.85 -39.73
CA GLU A 410 2.42 -14.57 -39.81
C GLU A 410 2.38 -13.75 -38.51
N GLY A 411 2.27 -14.43 -37.36
CA GLY A 411 2.36 -13.84 -36.03
C GLY A 411 3.31 -14.61 -35.12
N ASP A 412 3.24 -14.34 -33.82
CA ASP A 412 3.88 -15.14 -32.79
C ASP A 412 2.87 -15.38 -31.66
N LEU A 413 3.24 -16.13 -30.62
CA LEU A 413 2.48 -16.15 -29.38
C LEU A 413 2.41 -14.74 -28.79
N VAL A 414 1.29 -14.45 -28.11
CA VAL A 414 1.01 -13.10 -27.62
C VAL A 414 2.04 -12.62 -26.61
N SER A 415 2.56 -11.41 -26.86
CA SER A 415 3.26 -10.58 -25.87
C SER A 415 2.30 -9.58 -25.25
N ILE A 416 2.45 -9.31 -23.93
CA ILE A 416 1.59 -8.40 -23.17
C ILE A 416 2.45 -7.33 -22.48
N HIS A 417 2.17 -6.06 -22.76
CA HIS A 417 2.97 -4.94 -22.28
C HIS A 417 2.21 -3.96 -21.38
N THR A 418 0.88 -4.05 -21.36
CA THR A 418 0.03 -3.11 -20.60
C THR A 418 -1.15 -3.83 -19.98
N LEU A 419 -1.74 -3.23 -18.93
CA LEU A 419 -2.98 -3.73 -18.33
C LEU A 419 -4.15 -3.71 -19.33
N SER A 420 -4.19 -2.75 -20.25
CA SER A 420 -5.23 -2.67 -21.29
C SER A 420 -5.11 -3.80 -22.31
N GLU A 421 -3.89 -4.19 -22.70
CA GLU A 421 -3.67 -5.35 -23.55
C GLU A 421 -4.05 -6.66 -22.83
N LEU A 422 -3.73 -6.77 -21.53
CA LEU A 422 -4.14 -7.91 -20.71
C LEU A 422 -5.68 -8.01 -20.60
N GLU A 423 -6.37 -6.89 -20.38
CA GLU A 423 -7.83 -6.84 -20.35
C GLU A 423 -8.42 -7.34 -21.68
N PHE A 424 -7.92 -6.82 -22.80
CA PHE A 424 -8.39 -7.22 -24.12
C PHE A 424 -8.23 -8.73 -24.34
N VAL A 425 -7.05 -9.28 -24.02
CA VAL A 425 -6.79 -10.72 -24.15
C VAL A 425 -7.72 -11.53 -23.24
N THR A 426 -7.92 -11.12 -21.99
CA THR A 426 -8.67 -11.89 -20.99
C THR A 426 -10.19 -11.78 -21.15
N LYS A 427 -10.72 -10.63 -21.56
CA LYS A 427 -12.16 -10.38 -21.68
C LYS A 427 -12.70 -10.62 -23.08
N GLN A 428 -11.92 -10.35 -24.14
CA GLN A 428 -12.40 -10.42 -25.53
C GLN A 428 -11.86 -11.64 -26.30
N ILE A 429 -10.63 -12.07 -26.03
CA ILE A 429 -9.98 -13.16 -26.79
C ILE A 429 -10.15 -14.52 -26.12
N LYS A 430 -9.89 -14.61 -24.81
CA LYS A 430 -9.85 -15.87 -24.04
C LYS A 430 -11.19 -16.63 -24.01
N GLN A 431 -12.33 -15.93 -24.07
CA GLN A 431 -13.73 -16.43 -24.13
C GLN A 431 -13.92 -17.91 -23.74
N ASP A 432 -14.30 -18.14 -22.47
CA ASP A 432 -14.58 -19.44 -21.84
C ASP A 432 -13.42 -20.44 -21.71
N VAL A 433 -12.20 -20.09 -22.13
CA VAL A 433 -11.00 -20.87 -21.85
C VAL A 433 -10.49 -20.52 -20.44
N GLU A 434 -10.21 -21.51 -19.60
CA GLU A 434 -9.70 -21.28 -18.23
C GLU A 434 -8.20 -20.97 -18.22
N GLU A 435 -7.43 -21.64 -19.08
CA GLU A 435 -5.97 -21.54 -19.16
C GLU A 435 -5.47 -21.59 -20.62
N LEU A 436 -4.51 -20.73 -20.96
CA LEU A 436 -3.93 -20.67 -22.31
C LEU A 436 -2.47 -20.24 -22.32
N TRP A 437 -1.74 -20.63 -23.37
CA TRP A 437 -0.35 -20.24 -23.61
C TRP A 437 -0.21 -18.79 -24.06
N ILE A 438 0.81 -18.13 -23.52
CA ILE A 438 1.35 -16.85 -24.00
C ILE A 438 2.82 -16.98 -24.41
N GLY A 439 3.39 -15.93 -24.99
CA GLY A 439 4.74 -15.96 -25.55
C GLY A 439 5.87 -15.87 -24.53
N LEU A 440 5.59 -15.67 -23.25
CA LEU A 440 6.62 -15.52 -22.22
C LEU A 440 7.23 -16.90 -21.91
N ASN A 441 8.56 -16.97 -21.91
CA ASN A 441 9.33 -18.20 -21.72
C ASN A 441 10.77 -17.88 -21.30
N ASP A 442 11.50 -18.81 -20.71
CA ASP A 442 12.93 -18.70 -20.40
C ASP A 442 13.76 -19.81 -21.07
N LEU A 443 13.22 -20.43 -22.13
CA LEU A 443 13.85 -21.52 -22.90
C LEU A 443 15.25 -21.19 -23.45
N ARG A 444 15.55 -19.90 -23.70
CA ARG A 444 16.87 -19.47 -24.18
C ARG A 444 17.90 -19.43 -23.07
N LEU A 445 17.48 -19.07 -21.85
CA LEU A 445 18.32 -18.91 -20.69
C LEU A 445 17.48 -19.06 -19.43
N GLN A 446 17.68 -20.19 -18.73
CA GLN A 446 16.93 -20.52 -17.51
C GLN A 446 16.89 -19.37 -16.51
N MET A 447 15.76 -19.20 -15.82
CA MET A 447 15.47 -18.14 -14.87
C MET A 447 15.51 -16.72 -15.47
N ASN A 448 15.47 -16.57 -16.81
CA ASN A 448 15.44 -15.28 -17.50
C ASN A 448 14.36 -15.25 -18.60
N PHE A 449 13.15 -14.86 -18.20
CA PHE A 449 11.98 -14.77 -19.06
C PHE A 449 12.10 -13.68 -20.13
N GLU A 450 11.67 -14.04 -21.33
CA GLU A 450 11.59 -13.18 -22.50
C GLU A 450 10.36 -13.49 -23.36
N TRP A 451 9.91 -12.50 -24.13
CA TRP A 451 8.85 -12.72 -25.09
C TRP A 451 9.37 -13.44 -26.33
N SER A 452 8.60 -14.42 -26.81
CA SER A 452 8.92 -15.22 -27.98
C SER A 452 9.07 -14.41 -29.28
N ASP A 453 8.44 -13.24 -29.33
CA ASP A 453 8.49 -12.27 -30.44
C ASP A 453 9.66 -11.27 -30.34
N GLY A 454 10.48 -11.34 -29.28
CA GLY A 454 11.64 -10.49 -29.06
C GLY A 454 11.34 -9.09 -28.49
N THR A 455 10.08 -8.78 -28.19
CA THR A 455 9.72 -7.52 -27.52
C THR A 455 10.22 -7.50 -26.06
N PRO A 456 10.50 -6.32 -25.48
CA PRO A 456 11.01 -6.25 -24.11
C PRO A 456 9.93 -6.62 -23.08
N VAL A 457 10.32 -7.37 -22.05
CA VAL A 457 9.48 -7.62 -20.87
C VAL A 457 9.53 -6.38 -19.97
N LEU A 458 8.42 -5.63 -19.96
CA LEU A 458 8.23 -4.40 -19.21
C LEU A 458 7.10 -4.50 -18.17
N PHE A 459 6.32 -5.59 -18.23
CA PHE A 459 5.15 -5.84 -17.41
C PHE A 459 5.10 -7.33 -17.09
N THR A 460 4.76 -7.66 -15.85
CA THR A 460 4.53 -9.03 -15.38
C THR A 460 3.32 -9.07 -14.46
N PHE A 461 2.53 -10.13 -14.53
CA PHE A 461 1.27 -10.24 -13.80
C PHE A 461 1.05 -11.63 -13.18
N TRP A 462 2.03 -12.08 -12.41
CA TRP A 462 2.07 -13.42 -11.82
C TRP A 462 0.90 -13.70 -10.87
N HIS A 463 0.46 -14.96 -10.89
CA HIS A 463 -0.51 -15.56 -9.98
C HIS A 463 0.10 -15.75 -8.58
N PRO A 464 -0.71 -15.75 -7.48
CA PRO A 464 -0.22 -16.12 -6.16
C PRO A 464 0.75 -17.30 -6.18
N PHE A 465 1.90 -17.10 -5.51
CA PHE A 465 3.06 -18.01 -5.43
C PHE A 465 3.91 -18.18 -6.69
N GLU A 466 3.56 -17.53 -7.79
CA GLU A 466 4.32 -17.59 -9.04
C GLU A 466 5.24 -16.37 -9.24
N PRO A 467 6.32 -16.51 -10.04
CA PRO A 467 6.80 -17.73 -10.69
C PRO A 467 7.66 -18.58 -9.74
N ASN A 468 7.46 -19.90 -9.75
CA ASN A 468 8.08 -20.81 -8.79
C ASN A 468 9.14 -21.77 -9.40
N ASN A 469 9.25 -21.84 -10.74
CA ASN A 469 10.16 -22.70 -11.52
C ASN A 469 10.23 -24.12 -10.94
N PHE A 470 9.08 -24.80 -10.79
CA PHE A 470 8.92 -25.91 -9.87
C PHE A 470 9.97 -27.03 -10.01
N ARG A 471 10.29 -27.66 -8.88
CA ARG A 471 11.31 -28.72 -8.75
C ARG A 471 11.13 -29.87 -9.74
N ASP A 472 12.23 -30.26 -10.38
CA ASP A 472 12.36 -31.42 -11.26
C ASP A 472 11.51 -31.39 -12.56
N SER A 473 10.74 -30.33 -12.79
CA SER A 473 10.10 -30.02 -14.07
C SER A 473 10.57 -28.67 -14.59
N LEU A 474 11.17 -28.64 -15.77
CA LEU A 474 11.49 -27.38 -16.46
C LEU A 474 10.19 -26.67 -16.86
N GLU A 475 9.73 -25.76 -16.01
CA GLU A 475 8.52 -24.93 -16.20
C GLU A 475 8.84 -23.67 -16.99
N ASP A 476 9.41 -23.86 -18.18
CA ASP A 476 10.05 -22.76 -18.90
C ASP A 476 9.09 -21.91 -19.76
N CYS A 477 7.78 -22.16 -19.65
CA CYS A 477 6.74 -21.58 -20.49
C CYS A 477 5.59 -21.03 -19.65
N VAL A 478 4.94 -19.96 -20.10
CA VAL A 478 3.97 -19.25 -19.25
C VAL A 478 2.54 -19.33 -19.80
N THR A 479 1.58 -19.53 -18.90
CA THR A 479 0.14 -19.50 -19.18
C THR A 479 -0.54 -18.30 -18.53
N ILE A 480 -1.74 -17.96 -19.03
CA ILE A 480 -2.70 -17.09 -18.35
C ILE A 480 -3.79 -17.96 -17.74
N TRP A 481 -3.99 -17.86 -16.43
CA TRP A 481 -4.97 -18.63 -15.67
C TRP A 481 -6.09 -17.76 -15.07
N GLY A 482 -7.28 -18.36 -14.94
CA GLY A 482 -8.43 -17.76 -14.24
C GLY A 482 -9.04 -16.52 -14.89
N PRO A 483 -10.10 -15.94 -14.27
CA PRO A 483 -10.83 -14.79 -14.80
C PRO A 483 -10.08 -13.45 -14.66
N GLU A 484 -9.09 -13.39 -13.77
CA GLU A 484 -8.23 -12.22 -13.57
C GLU A 484 -7.09 -12.11 -14.57
N GLY A 485 -6.75 -13.22 -15.23
CA GLY A 485 -5.68 -13.27 -16.21
C GLY A 485 -4.27 -13.25 -15.62
N ARG A 486 -4.10 -13.81 -14.42
CA ARG A 486 -2.80 -13.91 -13.74
C ARG A 486 -1.94 -15.00 -14.40
N TRP A 487 -0.62 -14.87 -14.31
CA TRP A 487 0.33 -15.70 -15.04
C TRP A 487 0.87 -16.84 -14.19
N ASN A 488 1.07 -17.99 -14.81
CA ASN A 488 1.67 -19.17 -14.18
C ASN A 488 2.80 -19.68 -15.07
N ASP A 489 3.98 -19.95 -14.54
CA ASP A 489 4.99 -20.74 -15.25
C ASP A 489 4.60 -22.22 -15.21
N SER A 490 4.87 -22.93 -16.30
CA SER A 490 4.27 -24.23 -16.56
C SER A 490 5.15 -25.07 -17.49
N PRO A 491 5.12 -26.41 -17.36
CA PRO A 491 5.88 -27.29 -18.23
C PRO A 491 5.45 -27.10 -19.70
N CYS A 492 6.41 -26.77 -20.56
CA CYS A 492 6.16 -26.48 -21.98
C CYS A 492 5.50 -27.63 -22.77
N ASN A 493 5.53 -28.85 -22.24
CA ASN A 493 4.97 -30.05 -22.86
C ASN A 493 3.45 -30.20 -22.64
N GLN A 494 2.84 -29.41 -21.75
CA GLN A 494 1.40 -29.43 -21.55
C GLN A 494 0.68 -28.99 -22.84
N THR A 495 -0.49 -29.56 -23.09
CA THR A 495 -1.29 -29.22 -24.28
C THR A 495 -2.41 -28.26 -23.91
N LEU A 496 -2.28 -26.98 -24.28
CA LEU A 496 -3.24 -25.93 -23.97
C LEU A 496 -3.59 -25.12 -25.23
N PRO A 497 -4.75 -24.43 -25.24
CA PRO A 497 -5.05 -23.39 -26.23
C PRO A 497 -3.99 -22.28 -26.16
N SER A 498 -3.92 -21.43 -27.20
CA SER A 498 -2.94 -20.34 -27.25
C SER A 498 -3.51 -19.09 -27.89
N VAL A 499 -2.90 -17.94 -27.63
CA VAL A 499 -3.25 -16.68 -28.33
C VAL A 499 -2.08 -16.25 -29.20
N CYS A 500 -2.36 -16.00 -30.48
CA CYS A 500 -1.40 -15.42 -31.41
C CYS A 500 -1.59 -13.91 -31.52
N LYS A 501 -0.48 -13.18 -31.73
CA LYS A 501 -0.43 -11.73 -31.97
C LYS A 501 0.39 -11.45 -33.23
N LYS A 502 -0.08 -10.50 -34.03
CA LYS A 502 0.70 -9.94 -35.15
C LYS A 502 0.40 -8.46 -35.35
N ARG A 503 1.30 -7.75 -36.04
CA ARG A 503 1.10 -6.34 -36.36
C ARG A 503 -0.04 -6.20 -37.36
N GLY A 504 -0.98 -5.31 -37.08
CA GLY A 504 -2.11 -5.07 -37.98
C GLY A 504 -1.73 -4.17 -39.16
N ARG A 505 -2.55 -4.17 -40.21
CA ARG A 505 -2.32 -3.34 -41.39
C ARG A 505 -2.93 -1.97 -41.18
N VAL A 506 -2.10 -0.94 -41.31
CA VAL A 506 -2.55 0.46 -41.26
C VAL A 506 -3.42 0.75 -42.48
N SER A 507 -4.70 1.07 -42.27
CA SER A 507 -5.61 1.52 -43.32
C SER A 507 -5.78 3.04 -43.27
N GLN A 508 -5.95 3.68 -44.43
CA GLN A 508 -6.18 5.14 -44.52
C GLN A 508 -7.63 5.56 -44.19
N GLY A 509 -8.45 4.66 -43.67
CA GLY A 509 -9.71 5.04 -43.03
C GLY A 509 -9.43 5.71 -41.69
N LYS A 510 -10.32 6.61 -41.26
CA LYS A 510 -10.39 6.96 -39.84
C LYS A 510 -10.99 5.80 -39.04
N GLU A 511 -10.73 5.85 -37.75
CA GLU A 511 -11.30 4.98 -36.72
C GLU A 511 -12.84 5.03 -36.79
N GLU A 512 -13.50 3.88 -36.64
CA GLU A 512 -14.93 3.86 -36.38
C GLU A 512 -15.14 4.50 -35.02
N ASP A 513 -16.00 5.51 -34.89
CA ASP A 513 -16.22 6.17 -33.60
C ASP A 513 -16.79 5.20 -32.53
N HIS A 514 -17.03 3.92 -32.87
CA HIS A 514 -17.66 2.88 -32.04
C HIS A 514 -19.04 3.28 -31.49
N GLY A 515 -19.68 4.27 -32.12
CA GLY A 515 -20.93 4.89 -31.67
C GLY A 515 -20.73 6.10 -30.75
N CYS A 516 -19.49 6.46 -30.43
CA CYS A 516 -19.14 7.68 -29.72
C CYS A 516 -19.32 8.93 -30.60
N ARG A 517 -19.45 10.08 -29.93
CA ARG A 517 -19.54 11.38 -30.61
C ARG A 517 -18.14 11.82 -31.03
N LYS A 518 -18.06 12.65 -32.07
CA LYS A 518 -16.79 13.20 -32.55
C LYS A 518 -15.97 13.82 -31.40
N GLY A 519 -14.75 13.30 -31.21
CA GLY A 519 -13.81 13.75 -30.18
C GLY A 519 -13.90 12.99 -28.84
N TRP A 520 -14.93 12.18 -28.63
CA TRP A 520 -14.99 11.25 -27.50
C TRP A 520 -14.14 10.02 -27.77
N LYS A 521 -13.50 9.49 -26.73
CA LYS A 521 -12.62 8.32 -26.80
C LYS A 521 -13.36 7.08 -26.30
N TRP A 522 -13.37 6.02 -27.10
CA TRP A 522 -14.08 4.79 -26.77
C TRP A 522 -13.20 3.85 -25.94
N HIS A 523 -13.77 3.27 -24.88
CA HIS A 523 -13.22 2.14 -24.15
C HIS A 523 -14.38 1.28 -23.69
N SER A 524 -14.42 0.02 -24.15
CA SER A 524 -15.56 -0.88 -24.02
C SER A 524 -16.14 -0.90 -22.60
N PRO A 525 -17.47 -0.70 -22.40
CA PRO A 525 -18.53 -0.39 -23.37
C PRO A 525 -18.94 1.11 -23.39
N SER A 526 -18.04 2.03 -23.05
CA SER A 526 -18.35 3.43 -22.77
C SER A 526 -17.52 4.41 -23.61
N CYS A 527 -18.03 5.62 -23.78
CA CYS A 527 -17.30 6.75 -24.36
C CYS A 527 -16.88 7.72 -23.26
N TYR A 528 -15.70 8.30 -23.40
CA TYR A 528 -15.10 9.21 -22.43
C TYR A 528 -14.76 10.55 -23.08
N TRP A 529 -14.92 11.62 -22.32
CA TRP A 529 -14.55 12.98 -22.74
C TRP A 529 -13.85 13.73 -21.63
N LEU A 530 -12.81 14.47 -22.00
CA LEU A 530 -12.03 15.29 -21.09
C LEU A 530 -12.47 16.76 -21.20
N GLY A 531 -13.06 17.29 -20.13
CA GLY A 531 -13.35 18.72 -19.99
C GLY A 531 -12.12 19.48 -19.51
N ASP A 532 -11.70 20.49 -20.26
CA ASP A 532 -10.49 21.29 -19.96
C ASP A 532 -10.75 22.43 -18.96
N ASP A 533 -12.01 22.83 -18.78
CA ASP A 533 -12.39 23.95 -17.91
C ASP A 533 -12.25 23.62 -16.42
N HIS A 534 -11.61 24.53 -15.66
CA HIS A 534 -11.53 24.45 -14.20
C HIS A 534 -12.83 24.93 -13.55
N VAL A 535 -13.64 23.97 -13.10
CA VAL A 535 -14.97 24.24 -12.55
C VAL A 535 -15.17 23.54 -11.20
N ILE A 536 -16.14 24.04 -10.43
CA ILE A 536 -16.59 23.38 -9.20
C ILE A 536 -17.40 22.13 -9.54
N TYR A 537 -17.57 21.23 -8.57
CA TYR A 537 -18.17 19.92 -8.80
C TYR A 537 -19.59 19.98 -9.39
N SER A 538 -20.43 20.91 -8.91
CA SER A 538 -21.80 21.07 -9.42
C SER A 538 -21.85 21.46 -10.89
N ASP A 539 -20.88 22.27 -11.34
CA ASP A 539 -20.78 22.75 -12.71
C ASP A 539 -20.25 21.65 -13.63
N ALA A 540 -19.22 20.90 -13.18
CA ALA A 540 -18.72 19.72 -13.90
C ALA A 540 -19.85 18.70 -14.15
N ARG A 541 -20.65 18.41 -13.11
CA ARG A 541 -21.81 17.53 -13.22
C ARG A 541 -22.81 18.03 -14.25
N LYS A 542 -23.14 19.32 -14.21
CA LYS A 542 -24.06 19.94 -15.17
C LYS A 542 -23.51 19.87 -16.59
N MET A 543 -22.22 20.15 -16.79
CA MET A 543 -21.57 20.10 -18.10
C MET A 543 -21.64 18.70 -18.72
N CYS A 544 -21.35 17.64 -17.96
CA CYS A 544 -21.53 16.27 -18.47
C CYS A 544 -23.00 15.95 -18.79
N MET A 545 -23.95 16.39 -17.96
CA MET A 545 -25.38 16.22 -18.21
C MET A 545 -25.87 16.96 -19.47
N ASP A 546 -25.35 18.16 -19.74
CA ASP A 546 -25.67 18.94 -20.94
C ASP A 546 -25.20 18.21 -22.22
N TYR A 547 -24.14 17.41 -22.12
CA TYR A 547 -23.73 16.47 -23.16
C TYR A 547 -24.52 15.15 -23.16
N GLY A 548 -25.55 14.96 -22.34
CA GLY A 548 -26.28 13.69 -22.25
C GLY A 548 -25.40 12.53 -21.76
N SER A 549 -24.48 12.84 -20.85
CA SER A 549 -23.54 11.91 -20.21
C SER A 549 -23.51 12.15 -18.70
N ALA A 550 -22.72 11.40 -17.96
CA ALA A 550 -22.50 11.61 -16.52
C ALA A 550 -21.02 11.86 -16.24
N LEU A 551 -20.68 12.33 -15.04
CA LEU A 551 -19.30 12.26 -14.56
C LEU A 551 -18.84 10.79 -14.55
N VAL A 552 -17.54 10.55 -14.70
CA VAL A 552 -17.00 9.19 -14.80
C VAL A 552 -17.23 8.39 -13.51
N THR A 553 -17.77 7.19 -13.70
CA THR A 553 -17.83 6.11 -12.70
C THR A 553 -16.73 5.11 -13.06
N ILE A 554 -15.92 4.69 -12.09
CA ILE A 554 -14.81 3.75 -12.30
C ILE A 554 -15.13 2.46 -11.56
N THR A 555 -15.29 1.37 -12.30
CA THR A 555 -15.85 0.11 -11.76
C THR A 555 -14.81 -0.98 -11.52
N ASN A 556 -13.63 -0.87 -12.12
CA ASN A 556 -12.57 -1.86 -12.03
C ASN A 556 -11.17 -1.27 -12.35
N ARG A 557 -10.13 -2.07 -12.12
CA ARG A 557 -8.72 -1.67 -12.33
C ARG A 557 -8.36 -1.32 -13.78
N PHE A 558 -9.05 -1.90 -14.76
CA PHE A 558 -8.76 -1.66 -16.16
C PHE A 558 -9.36 -0.34 -16.64
N GLU A 559 -10.60 -0.04 -16.24
CA GLU A 559 -11.22 1.27 -16.45
C GLU A 559 -10.40 2.38 -15.77
N GLN A 560 -9.88 2.14 -14.55
CA GLN A 560 -8.95 3.04 -13.88
C GLN A 560 -7.68 3.29 -14.69
N ALA A 561 -7.05 2.23 -15.21
CA ALA A 561 -5.84 2.35 -16.02
C ALA A 561 -6.09 3.14 -17.31
N TYR A 562 -7.23 2.89 -17.98
CA TYR A 562 -7.63 3.64 -19.16
C TYR A 562 -7.87 5.12 -18.85
N VAL A 563 -8.64 5.44 -17.80
CA VAL A 563 -8.87 6.82 -17.38
C VAL A 563 -7.55 7.52 -17.01
N SER A 564 -6.64 6.82 -16.35
CA SER A 564 -5.30 7.33 -16.02
C SER A 564 -4.48 7.64 -17.29
N SER A 565 -4.65 6.85 -18.35
CA SER A 565 -4.01 7.10 -19.64
C SER A 565 -4.55 8.35 -20.36
N LEU A 566 -5.83 8.68 -20.18
CA LEU A 566 -6.44 9.90 -20.75
C LEU A 566 -5.90 11.18 -20.13
N ILE A 567 -5.55 11.13 -18.84
CA ILE A 567 -5.00 12.26 -18.08
C ILE A 567 -3.47 12.21 -17.97
N TYR A 568 -2.83 11.27 -18.67
CA TYR A 568 -1.38 11.16 -18.71
C TYR A 568 -0.76 12.37 -19.43
N GLY A 569 0.37 12.86 -18.90
CA GLY A 569 1.08 14.02 -19.43
C GLY A 569 0.63 15.37 -18.89
N TRP A 570 -0.47 15.40 -18.13
CA TRP A 570 -0.83 16.55 -17.30
C TRP A 570 0.00 16.54 -16.00
N GLU A 571 0.43 17.71 -15.56
CA GLU A 571 1.17 17.91 -14.29
C GLU A 571 0.40 18.89 -13.41
N ASP A 572 0.34 18.62 -12.10
CA ASP A 572 -0.31 19.45 -11.08
C ASP A 572 -1.79 19.80 -11.34
N GLU A 573 -2.50 18.93 -12.06
CA GLU A 573 -3.92 19.05 -12.40
C GLU A 573 -4.78 17.99 -11.71
N TYR A 574 -6.09 18.27 -11.62
CA TYR A 574 -7.10 17.39 -11.03
C TYR A 574 -8.32 17.22 -11.94
N PHE A 575 -8.93 16.02 -11.92
CA PHE A 575 -10.10 15.69 -12.73
C PHE A 575 -11.25 15.12 -11.89
N TRP A 576 -12.41 15.78 -11.88
CA TRP A 576 -13.60 15.32 -11.16
C TRP A 576 -14.13 13.96 -11.64
N THR A 577 -14.55 13.14 -10.68
CA THR A 577 -15.26 11.87 -10.88
C THR A 577 -16.71 11.95 -10.36
N ALA A 578 -17.51 10.90 -10.53
CA ALA A 578 -18.87 10.83 -9.98
C ALA A 578 -18.96 10.38 -8.51
N LEU A 579 -17.84 10.11 -7.84
CA LEU A 579 -17.82 9.62 -6.46
C LEU A 579 -17.88 10.79 -5.46
N GLN A 580 -18.79 10.72 -4.49
CA GLN A 580 -19.00 11.80 -3.53
C GLN A 580 -19.59 11.32 -2.20
N ASP A 581 -19.45 12.16 -1.18
CA ASP A 581 -20.18 12.10 0.09
C ASP A 581 -20.60 13.53 0.47
N ILE A 582 -21.60 14.07 -0.20
CA ILE A 582 -22.09 15.44 0.05
C ILE A 582 -22.68 15.58 1.47
N ASN A 583 -23.20 14.50 2.02
CA ASN A 583 -23.89 14.50 3.32
C ASN A 583 -22.94 14.31 4.51
N GLU A 584 -21.62 14.28 4.28
CA GLU A 584 -20.59 14.14 5.32
C GLU A 584 -20.84 12.93 6.24
N THR A 585 -21.28 11.82 5.64
CA THR A 585 -21.59 10.58 6.37
C THR A 585 -20.35 9.76 6.67
N GLY A 586 -19.30 9.91 5.86
CA GLY A 586 -18.12 9.04 5.76
C GLY A 586 -18.30 7.89 4.76
N SER A 587 -19.44 7.83 4.04
CA SER A 587 -19.74 6.82 3.03
C SER A 587 -19.85 7.44 1.65
N PHE A 588 -18.92 7.07 0.77
CA PHE A 588 -18.85 7.55 -0.61
C PHE A 588 -19.70 6.68 -1.52
N HIS A 589 -20.49 7.32 -2.37
CA HIS A 589 -21.38 6.65 -3.35
C HIS A 589 -21.25 7.28 -4.73
N TRP A 590 -21.42 6.47 -5.77
CA TRP A 590 -21.51 6.96 -7.13
C TRP A 590 -22.82 7.73 -7.32
N LEU A 591 -22.80 8.79 -8.13
CA LEU A 591 -24.01 9.53 -8.52
C LEU A 591 -25.09 8.64 -9.17
N SER A 592 -24.71 7.51 -9.78
CA SER A 592 -25.64 6.54 -10.35
C SER A 592 -26.39 5.71 -9.30
N GLY A 593 -25.87 5.63 -8.07
CA GLY A 593 -26.35 4.72 -7.04
C GLY A 593 -25.80 3.29 -7.14
N ASP A 594 -24.91 3.03 -8.10
CA ASP A 594 -24.24 1.73 -8.22
C ASP A 594 -23.33 1.46 -7.02
N GLU A 595 -23.13 0.19 -6.68
CA GLU A 595 -22.22 -0.24 -5.62
C GLU A 595 -20.77 0.14 -5.95
N VAL A 596 -20.01 0.57 -4.95
CA VAL A 596 -18.58 0.90 -5.13
C VAL A 596 -17.77 -0.39 -5.08
N THR A 597 -17.58 -1.02 -6.25
CA THR A 597 -16.85 -2.29 -6.39
C THR A 597 -15.34 -2.15 -6.49
N TYR A 598 -14.83 -0.94 -6.70
CA TYR A 598 -13.42 -0.66 -6.90
C TYR A 598 -13.05 0.72 -6.36
N THR A 599 -11.84 0.83 -5.80
CA THR A 599 -11.30 2.09 -5.29
C THR A 599 -9.79 2.19 -5.55
N HIS A 600 -9.30 3.41 -5.83
CA HIS A 600 -7.88 3.67 -6.07
C HIS A 600 -7.41 4.94 -5.36
N TRP A 601 -7.62 4.99 -4.05
CA TRP A 601 -7.32 6.15 -3.21
C TRP A 601 -5.83 6.48 -3.17
N ASN A 602 -5.52 7.77 -3.08
CA ASN A 602 -4.18 8.21 -2.71
C ASN A 602 -3.89 7.86 -1.24
N ARG A 603 -2.62 7.97 -0.83
CA ARG A 603 -2.21 7.75 0.56
C ARG A 603 -3.03 8.63 1.50
N ASN A 604 -3.55 8.02 2.56
CA ASN A 604 -4.39 8.66 3.58
C ASN A 604 -5.69 9.27 3.03
N GLN A 605 -6.16 8.87 1.84
CA GLN A 605 -7.49 9.22 1.31
C GLN A 605 -8.50 8.08 1.57
N PRO A 606 -9.81 8.36 1.72
CA PRO A 606 -10.50 9.66 1.61
C PRO A 606 -10.22 10.66 2.76
N GLY A 607 -9.34 10.31 3.68
CA GLY A 607 -8.96 11.14 4.83
C GLY A 607 -9.81 10.80 6.04
N TYR A 608 -9.62 11.58 7.11
CA TYR A 608 -10.43 11.43 8.32
C TYR A 608 -11.61 12.41 8.39
N ASN A 609 -11.63 13.40 7.49
CA ASN A 609 -12.72 14.34 7.33
C ASN A 609 -13.87 13.65 6.60
N LYS A 610 -15.09 13.78 7.13
CA LYS A 610 -16.26 13.23 6.47
C LYS A 610 -16.69 14.19 5.35
N GLY A 611 -16.98 13.60 4.20
CA GLY A 611 -17.57 14.29 3.06
C GLY A 611 -16.63 14.98 2.10
N GLY A 612 -17.18 15.31 0.94
CA GLY A 612 -16.49 15.93 -0.18
C GLY A 612 -16.74 15.21 -1.50
N CYS A 613 -16.02 15.64 -2.53
CA CYS A 613 -16.14 15.14 -3.89
C CYS A 613 -14.79 14.64 -4.37
N VAL A 614 -14.77 13.56 -5.15
CA VAL A 614 -13.54 12.86 -5.49
C VAL A 614 -13.00 13.32 -6.83
N ALA A 615 -11.71 13.65 -6.87
CA ALA A 615 -10.97 13.98 -8.09
C ALA A 615 -9.73 13.08 -8.24
N LEU A 616 -9.36 12.80 -9.49
CA LEU A 616 -8.13 12.11 -9.85
C LEU A 616 -6.97 13.11 -9.88
N ALA A 617 -5.88 12.79 -9.20
CA ALA A 617 -4.64 13.56 -9.24
C ALA A 617 -3.76 13.18 -10.46
N THR A 618 -2.89 14.10 -10.86
CA THR A 618 -1.91 13.88 -11.95
C THR A 618 -0.46 14.00 -11.43
N GLY A 619 0.54 14.02 -12.31
CA GLY A 619 1.95 14.09 -11.90
C GLY A 619 2.41 12.87 -11.08
N SER A 620 3.02 13.10 -9.91
CA SER A 620 3.54 12.03 -9.05
C SER A 620 2.45 11.14 -8.41
N ALA A 621 1.20 11.59 -8.43
CA ALA A 621 0.03 10.87 -7.91
C ALA A 621 -0.92 10.43 -9.04
N MET A 622 -0.38 10.19 -10.24
CA MET A 622 -1.14 9.89 -11.46
C MET A 622 -2.26 8.86 -11.25
N GLY A 623 -3.51 9.31 -11.46
CA GLY A 623 -4.70 8.47 -11.38
C GLY A 623 -5.21 8.17 -9.97
N LEU A 624 -4.49 8.55 -8.90
CA LEU A 624 -4.92 8.30 -7.52
C LEU A 624 -6.06 9.25 -7.12
N TRP A 625 -6.98 8.74 -6.29
CA TRP A 625 -8.20 9.46 -5.91
C TRP A 625 -7.96 10.31 -4.67
N GLU A 626 -8.36 11.57 -4.71
CA GLU A 626 -8.32 12.50 -3.58
C GLU A 626 -9.67 13.17 -3.36
N VAL A 627 -10.03 13.37 -2.09
CA VAL A 627 -11.23 14.11 -1.70
C VAL A 627 -10.92 15.60 -1.68
N LYS A 628 -11.77 16.37 -2.35
CA LYS A 628 -11.69 17.84 -2.44
C LYS A 628 -13.02 18.46 -2.04
N ASN A 629 -12.97 19.74 -1.64
CA ASN A 629 -14.18 20.49 -1.30
C ASN A 629 -15.03 20.72 -2.56
N CYS A 630 -16.25 20.17 -2.59
CA CYS A 630 -17.15 20.23 -3.74
C CYS A 630 -17.50 21.65 -4.20
N THR A 631 -17.47 22.63 -3.30
CA THR A 631 -18.02 23.98 -3.51
C THR A 631 -16.96 25.04 -3.80
N THR A 632 -15.74 24.86 -3.30
CA THR A 632 -14.66 25.84 -3.43
C THR A 632 -13.52 25.38 -4.34
N PHE A 633 -13.26 24.07 -4.41
CA PHE A 633 -12.20 23.54 -5.24
C PHE A 633 -12.64 23.52 -6.70
N LYS A 634 -11.72 23.89 -7.61
CA LYS A 634 -11.96 23.84 -9.05
C LYS A 634 -11.02 22.84 -9.68
N ALA A 635 -11.56 22.00 -10.54
CA ALA A 635 -10.82 20.97 -11.24
C ALA A 635 -11.36 20.83 -12.67
N LYS A 636 -10.57 20.20 -13.54
CA LYS A 636 -11.02 19.67 -14.82
C LYS A 636 -11.98 18.50 -14.56
N TYR A 637 -12.57 17.88 -15.58
CA TYR A 637 -13.55 16.81 -15.36
C TYR A 637 -13.57 15.77 -16.47
N ILE A 638 -14.00 14.55 -16.14
CA ILE A 638 -14.13 13.45 -17.10
C ILE A 638 -15.60 13.05 -17.17
N CYS A 639 -16.15 13.08 -18.38
CA CYS A 639 -17.50 12.60 -18.64
C CYS A 639 -17.47 11.18 -19.21
N ARG A 640 -18.44 10.36 -18.83
CA ARG A 640 -18.67 8.99 -19.29
C ARG A 640 -20.08 8.87 -19.87
N GLN A 641 -20.17 8.30 -21.06
CA GLN A 641 -21.44 7.94 -21.71
C GLN A 641 -21.45 6.43 -21.94
N ASN A 642 -22.36 5.70 -21.30
CA ASN A 642 -22.55 4.27 -21.56
C ASN A 642 -23.29 4.10 -22.88
N LEU A 643 -22.72 3.32 -23.81
CA LEU A 643 -23.32 3.12 -25.14
C LEU A 643 -24.34 1.97 -25.17
N GLY A 644 -24.36 1.10 -24.17
CA GLY A 644 -25.34 0.02 -24.08
C GLY A 644 -25.24 -0.97 -25.24
N THR A 645 -24.35 -1.94 -25.11
CA THR A 645 -24.75 -3.34 -25.29
C THR A 645 -24.02 -4.07 -24.18
N PRO A 646 -24.72 -4.81 -23.30
CA PRO A 646 -24.04 -5.81 -22.51
C PRO A 646 -23.28 -6.66 -23.53
N VAL A 647 -21.99 -6.90 -23.31
CA VAL A 647 -21.47 -8.20 -23.71
C VAL A 647 -22.42 -9.16 -23.01
N ASN A 648 -23.33 -9.76 -23.78
CA ASN A 648 -24.25 -10.76 -23.30
C ASN A 648 -23.55 -12.09 -23.63
N PRO A 649 -23.19 -12.90 -22.62
CA PRO A 649 -23.59 -12.78 -21.23
C PRO A 649 -22.85 -11.65 -20.51
N GLU A 650 -23.63 -10.86 -19.77
CA GLU A 650 -23.13 -9.95 -18.75
C GLU A 650 -22.13 -10.77 -17.93
N LEU A 651 -20.84 -10.42 -17.99
CA LEU A 651 -19.83 -11.13 -17.21
C LEU A 651 -20.37 -11.16 -15.79
N PRO A 652 -20.62 -12.35 -15.20
CA PRO A 652 -21.19 -12.41 -13.86
C PRO A 652 -20.32 -11.55 -12.96
N SER A 653 -20.94 -10.75 -12.10
CA SER A 653 -20.21 -10.15 -11.00
C SER A 653 -19.38 -11.28 -10.37
N PRO A 654 -18.06 -11.10 -10.17
CA PRO A 654 -17.16 -12.20 -9.82
C PRO A 654 -17.66 -12.99 -8.61
N HIS A 655 -18.49 -12.36 -7.77
CA HIS A 655 -19.32 -13.03 -6.78
C HIS A 655 -20.81 -12.68 -6.99
N PRO A 656 -21.73 -13.67 -7.07
CA PRO A 656 -23.16 -13.41 -7.12
C PRO A 656 -23.60 -12.72 -5.82
N THR A 657 -24.49 -11.72 -5.93
CA THR A 657 -25.02 -11.01 -4.75
C THR A 657 -25.64 -12.03 -3.77
N PRO A 658 -25.14 -12.12 -2.53
CA PRO A 658 -25.62 -13.17 -1.62
C PRO A 658 -27.11 -13.00 -1.29
N SER A 659 -27.76 -14.14 -1.04
CA SER A 659 -29.20 -14.18 -0.77
C SER A 659 -29.55 -13.45 0.54
N LEU A 660 -30.54 -12.56 0.49
CA LEU A 660 -31.10 -11.95 1.70
C LEU A 660 -31.81 -12.99 2.60
N THR A 661 -32.39 -14.03 1.99
CA THR A 661 -33.20 -15.06 2.67
C THR A 661 -32.40 -16.30 3.07
N GLY A 662 -31.12 -16.39 2.71
CA GLY A 662 -30.26 -17.51 3.11
C GLY A 662 -30.08 -17.58 4.64
N SER A 663 -29.98 -18.80 5.18
CA SER A 663 -29.70 -19.04 6.60
C SER A 663 -28.21 -18.93 6.90
N CYS A 664 -27.90 -18.55 8.14
CA CYS A 664 -26.53 -18.61 8.66
C CYS A 664 -26.26 -19.96 9.34
N PRO A 665 -25.03 -20.49 9.27
CA PRO A 665 -24.62 -21.67 10.02
C PRO A 665 -24.70 -21.45 11.54
N SER A 666 -24.67 -22.54 12.31
CA SER A 666 -24.71 -22.50 13.78
C SER A 666 -23.56 -21.66 14.35
N GLY A 667 -23.87 -20.78 15.31
CA GLY A 667 -22.88 -19.88 15.91
C GLY A 667 -22.50 -18.65 15.08
N TRP A 668 -23.03 -18.51 13.86
CA TRP A 668 -22.93 -17.29 13.06
C TRP A 668 -24.18 -16.43 13.24
N THR A 669 -24.01 -15.12 13.24
CA THR A 669 -25.07 -14.14 13.51
C THR A 669 -25.32 -13.23 12.31
N THR A 670 -26.55 -12.75 12.14
CA THR A 670 -26.95 -11.82 11.07
C THR A 670 -28.18 -11.02 11.49
N SER A 671 -28.51 -9.96 10.76
CA SER A 671 -29.84 -9.34 10.75
C SER A 671 -30.64 -9.73 9.48
N PRO A 672 -31.96 -9.45 9.43
CA PRO A 672 -32.78 -9.65 8.22
C PRO A 672 -32.38 -8.77 7.03
N LYS A 673 -31.73 -7.63 7.30
CA LYS A 673 -31.34 -6.66 6.26
C LYS A 673 -29.96 -6.93 5.66
N LEU A 674 -29.11 -7.66 6.39
CA LEU A 674 -27.74 -7.97 5.94
C LEU A 674 -27.73 -9.23 5.07
N ARG A 675 -26.81 -9.27 4.11
CA ARG A 675 -26.60 -10.41 3.18
C ARG A 675 -25.54 -11.40 3.64
N HIS A 676 -24.87 -11.10 4.76
CA HIS A 676 -23.76 -11.88 5.29
C HIS A 676 -24.01 -12.29 6.74
N CYS A 677 -23.32 -13.35 7.13
CA CYS A 677 -23.24 -13.89 8.48
C CYS A 677 -21.89 -13.53 9.08
N TYR A 678 -21.86 -13.25 10.38
CA TYR A 678 -20.66 -12.80 11.09
C TYR A 678 -20.39 -13.69 12.30
N LYS A 679 -19.12 -14.00 12.54
CA LYS A 679 -18.66 -14.76 13.70
C LYS A 679 -17.38 -14.18 14.27
N VAL A 680 -17.36 -14.01 15.59
CA VAL A 680 -16.22 -13.50 16.35
C VAL A 680 -15.45 -14.68 16.93
N PHE A 681 -14.15 -14.72 16.65
CA PHE A 681 -13.21 -15.71 17.16
C PHE A 681 -12.34 -15.03 18.21
N ASN A 682 -12.47 -15.47 19.47
CA ASN A 682 -11.82 -14.84 20.61
C ASN A 682 -10.96 -15.82 21.42
N TYR A 683 -10.00 -15.27 22.14
CA TYR A 683 -9.07 -16.04 22.96
C TYR A 683 -9.78 -16.91 24.01
N ASP A 684 -10.83 -16.41 24.66
CA ASP A 684 -11.52 -17.17 25.72
C ASP A 684 -12.04 -18.53 25.24
N LYS A 685 -12.49 -18.63 23.98
CA LYS A 685 -13.00 -19.86 23.38
C LYS A 685 -11.92 -20.71 22.72
N LEU A 686 -10.91 -20.09 22.12
CA LEU A 686 -9.96 -20.79 21.25
C LEU A 686 -8.57 -20.96 21.87
N GLN A 687 -8.27 -20.24 22.95
CA GLN A 687 -6.96 -20.18 23.61
C GLN A 687 -5.81 -19.84 22.64
N GLN A 688 -6.10 -19.10 21.56
CA GLN A 688 -5.14 -18.66 20.57
C GLN A 688 -5.50 -17.28 20.01
N LYS A 689 -4.46 -16.50 19.68
CA LYS A 689 -4.55 -15.26 18.91
C LYS A 689 -3.74 -15.42 17.63
N LYS A 690 -4.15 -14.74 16.56
CA LYS A 690 -3.54 -14.87 15.23
C LYS A 690 -3.02 -13.51 14.75
N ASN A 691 -1.94 -13.54 13.97
CA ASN A 691 -1.54 -12.36 13.20
C ASN A 691 -2.56 -12.15 12.05
N TRP A 692 -2.49 -11.01 11.35
CA TRP A 692 -3.51 -10.67 10.36
C TRP A 692 -3.61 -11.70 9.23
N ILE A 693 -2.47 -12.19 8.75
CA ILE A 693 -2.37 -13.15 7.63
C ILE A 693 -2.97 -14.50 8.01
N THR A 694 -2.55 -15.04 9.16
CA THR A 694 -3.06 -16.32 9.66
C THR A 694 -4.55 -16.24 10.04
N ALA A 695 -5.04 -15.07 10.48
CA ALA A 695 -6.47 -14.84 10.69
C ALA A 695 -7.24 -14.80 9.35
N HIS A 696 -6.65 -14.20 8.32
CA HIS A 696 -7.20 -14.19 6.96
C HIS A 696 -7.32 -15.60 6.38
N SER A 697 -6.23 -16.37 6.37
CA SER A 697 -6.22 -17.76 5.90
C SER A 697 -7.22 -18.63 6.67
N PHE A 698 -7.33 -18.42 7.99
CA PHE A 698 -8.32 -19.13 8.81
C PHE A 698 -9.77 -18.83 8.39
N CYS A 699 -10.11 -17.57 8.09
CA CYS A 699 -11.44 -17.26 7.56
C CYS A 699 -11.66 -17.91 6.18
N GLN A 700 -10.64 -17.91 5.31
CA GLN A 700 -10.72 -18.54 3.98
C GLN A 700 -10.96 -20.05 4.05
N GLU A 701 -10.33 -20.76 4.99
CA GLU A 701 -10.57 -22.19 5.25
C GLU A 701 -12.04 -22.48 5.60
N LEU A 702 -12.74 -21.52 6.22
CA LEU A 702 -14.16 -21.59 6.54
C LEU A 702 -15.07 -21.16 5.37
N LYS A 703 -14.52 -20.92 4.17
CA LYS A 703 -15.17 -20.26 3.03
C LYS A 703 -15.70 -18.85 3.35
N ALA A 704 -15.14 -18.23 4.39
CA ALA A 704 -15.43 -16.88 4.81
C ALA A 704 -14.27 -15.95 4.43
N GLN A 705 -14.42 -14.66 4.71
CA GLN A 705 -13.37 -13.66 4.60
C GLN A 705 -13.20 -12.96 5.94
N LEU A 706 -12.08 -12.28 6.17
CA LEU A 706 -12.02 -11.33 7.28
C LEU A 706 -13.08 -10.25 7.09
N LEU A 707 -13.60 -9.71 8.19
CA LEU A 707 -14.68 -8.73 8.17
C LEU A 707 -14.36 -7.56 7.24
N SER A 708 -15.20 -7.35 6.23
CA SER A 708 -15.30 -6.11 5.47
C SER A 708 -16.55 -5.34 5.85
N LEU A 709 -16.45 -4.01 5.88
CA LEU A 709 -17.54 -3.11 6.26
C LEU A 709 -17.83 -2.15 5.11
N SER A 710 -19.05 -2.26 4.57
CA SER A 710 -19.53 -1.48 3.41
C SER A 710 -20.26 -0.21 3.82
N ASP A 711 -20.93 -0.22 4.98
CA ASP A 711 -21.75 0.88 5.46
C ASP A 711 -21.87 0.90 7.00
N TYR A 712 -22.54 1.94 7.49
CA TYR A 712 -22.81 2.14 8.91
C TYR A 712 -23.78 1.09 9.51
N GLU A 713 -24.73 0.56 8.75
CA GLU A 713 -25.68 -0.44 9.26
C GLU A 713 -24.99 -1.77 9.57
N GLU A 714 -24.05 -2.17 8.70
CA GLU A 714 -23.17 -3.33 8.90
C GLU A 714 -22.25 -3.15 10.11
N GLU A 715 -21.59 -1.99 10.24
CA GLU A 715 -20.73 -1.69 11.39
C GLU A 715 -21.52 -1.70 12.70
N HIS A 716 -22.67 -1.04 12.74
CA HIS A 716 -23.53 -0.98 13.92
C HIS A 716 -24.01 -2.36 14.34
N PHE A 717 -24.30 -3.25 13.39
CA PHE A 717 -24.63 -4.64 13.69
C PHE A 717 -23.46 -5.40 14.34
N VAL A 718 -22.25 -5.24 13.80
CA VAL A 718 -21.04 -5.87 14.37
C VAL A 718 -20.76 -5.34 15.78
N ALA A 719 -20.83 -4.03 15.98
CA ALA A 719 -20.68 -3.40 17.29
C ALA A 719 -21.67 -3.95 18.32
N ASN A 720 -22.96 -4.03 17.98
CA ASN A 720 -23.97 -4.63 18.85
C ASN A 720 -23.71 -6.11 19.15
N THR A 721 -23.13 -6.84 18.19
CA THR A 721 -22.76 -8.25 18.38
C THR A 721 -21.59 -8.38 19.35
N LEU A 722 -20.60 -7.49 19.26
CA LEU A 722 -19.47 -7.44 20.20
C LEU A 722 -19.93 -7.08 21.61
N ASN A 723 -20.77 -6.05 21.78
CA ASN A 723 -21.32 -5.67 23.08
C ASN A 723 -22.13 -6.80 23.73
N LYS A 724 -22.85 -7.61 22.95
CA LYS A 724 -23.55 -8.80 23.47
C LYS A 724 -22.61 -9.89 23.97
N ILE A 725 -21.44 -10.04 23.36
CA ILE A 725 -20.46 -11.08 23.72
C ILE A 725 -19.63 -10.65 24.94
N PHE A 726 -19.20 -9.39 24.98
CA PHE A 726 -18.22 -8.90 25.96
C PHE A 726 -18.80 -7.94 27.00
N GLY A 727 -20.04 -7.47 26.86
CA GLY A 727 -20.63 -6.40 27.67
C GLY A 727 -20.47 -5.02 27.04
N GLU A 728 -21.14 -4.01 27.61
CA GLU A 728 -20.95 -2.62 27.22
C GLU A 728 -19.56 -2.13 27.64
N PRO A 729 -18.90 -1.27 26.84
CA PRO A 729 -17.53 -0.84 27.09
C PRO A 729 -17.41 -0.04 28.39
N GLU A 730 -16.92 -0.68 29.45
CA GLU A 730 -16.36 -0.01 30.63
C GLU A 730 -14.88 0.37 30.40
N PRO A 731 -14.50 1.66 30.54
CA PRO A 731 -13.13 2.14 30.27
C PRO A 731 -12.08 1.41 31.11
N ASP A 732 -12.44 1.13 32.36
CA ASP A 732 -11.63 0.52 33.40
C ASP A 732 -11.50 -1.02 33.25
N ILE A 733 -12.07 -1.62 32.20
CA ILE A 733 -12.08 -3.08 31.96
C ILE A 733 -11.69 -3.45 30.51
N HIS A 734 -12.27 -2.80 29.49
CA HIS A 734 -12.09 -3.17 28.08
C HIS A 734 -10.82 -2.63 27.43
N GLU A 735 -9.92 -2.08 28.24
CA GLU A 735 -8.61 -1.63 27.83
C GLU A 735 -7.92 -2.78 27.05
N HIS A 736 -7.73 -2.59 25.74
CA HIS A 736 -6.94 -3.42 24.82
C HIS A 736 -7.63 -4.61 24.12
N HIS A 737 -8.97 -4.71 24.12
CA HIS A 737 -9.67 -5.72 23.28
C HIS A 737 -9.82 -5.21 21.84
N ARG A 738 -9.07 -5.83 20.91
CA ARG A 738 -9.03 -5.48 19.49
C ARG A 738 -9.20 -6.71 18.62
N PHE A 739 -9.86 -6.54 17.48
CA PHE A 739 -10.18 -7.61 16.55
C PHE A 739 -9.66 -7.32 15.15
N TRP A 740 -8.97 -8.27 14.52
CA TRP A 740 -8.60 -8.15 13.11
C TRP A 740 -9.82 -8.07 12.20
N ILE A 741 -9.79 -7.10 11.29
CA ILE A 741 -10.73 -6.92 10.17
C ILE A 741 -9.96 -7.01 8.85
N GLY A 742 -10.65 -7.16 7.72
CA GLY A 742 -10.04 -7.43 6.41
C GLY A 742 -9.35 -6.24 5.75
N LEU A 743 -9.31 -5.06 6.37
CA LEU A 743 -8.73 -3.85 5.79
C LEU A 743 -7.21 -3.86 5.93
N ASN A 744 -6.50 -3.65 4.83
CA ASN A 744 -5.03 -3.63 4.81
C ASN A 744 -4.48 -2.79 3.65
N ARG A 745 -3.18 -2.46 3.71
CA ARG A 745 -2.41 -1.78 2.65
C ARG A 745 -1.02 -2.39 2.49
N ARG A 746 -0.92 -3.72 2.63
CA ARG A 746 0.36 -4.45 2.62
C ARG A 746 1.05 -4.41 1.25
N GLY A 747 0.28 -4.42 0.16
CA GLY A 747 0.80 -4.43 -1.21
C GLY A 747 1.47 -3.11 -1.60
N PRO A 748 2.76 -3.10 -2.01
CA PRO A 748 3.48 -1.87 -2.37
C PRO A 748 2.97 -1.22 -3.67
N THR A 749 2.36 -2.00 -4.56
CA THR A 749 1.93 -1.58 -5.92
C THR A 749 0.57 -0.90 -5.95
N ALA A 750 -0.24 -1.02 -4.89
CA ALA A 750 -1.58 -0.42 -4.78
C ALA A 750 -1.57 1.07 -4.34
N GLY A 751 -0.49 1.81 -4.60
CA GLY A 751 -0.39 3.23 -4.24
C GLY A 751 -0.46 3.53 -2.73
N LYS A 752 -0.23 2.53 -1.88
CA LYS A 752 -0.41 2.58 -0.41
C LYS A 752 -1.84 2.91 0.04
N SER A 753 -2.84 2.64 -0.82
CA SER A 753 -4.26 2.71 -0.49
C SER A 753 -4.67 1.59 0.47
N TRP A 754 -5.65 1.87 1.32
CA TRP A 754 -6.37 0.81 2.02
C TRP A 754 -7.25 0.02 1.05
N SER A 755 -7.32 -1.29 1.26
CA SER A 755 -8.10 -2.24 0.46
C SER A 755 -8.64 -3.36 1.34
N TRP A 756 -9.87 -3.80 1.08
CA TRP A 756 -10.43 -4.95 1.77
C TRP A 756 -9.88 -6.26 1.17
N SER A 757 -9.60 -7.23 2.04
CA SER A 757 -9.06 -8.53 1.65
C SER A 757 -10.01 -9.38 0.78
N ASP A 758 -11.29 -9.04 0.75
CA ASP A 758 -12.31 -9.68 -0.09
C ASP A 758 -12.56 -8.97 -1.42
N GLY A 759 -11.78 -7.92 -1.73
CA GLY A 759 -11.90 -7.14 -2.96
C GLY A 759 -13.01 -6.10 -2.96
N LEU A 760 -13.75 -5.91 -1.85
CA LEU A 760 -14.74 -4.85 -1.74
C LEU A 760 -14.07 -3.46 -1.90
N GLY A 761 -14.73 -2.54 -2.60
CA GLY A 761 -14.27 -1.15 -2.70
C GLY A 761 -14.25 -0.46 -1.34
N PHE A 762 -13.17 0.26 -1.02
CA PHE A 762 -13.01 0.97 0.24
C PHE A 762 -13.74 2.32 0.19
N SER A 763 -15.07 2.33 0.37
CA SER A 763 -15.92 3.53 0.27
C SER A 763 -16.45 4.06 1.60
N TYR A 764 -16.33 3.28 2.67
CA TYR A 764 -16.73 3.63 4.03
C TYR A 764 -15.55 3.54 4.97
N HIS A 765 -15.41 4.48 5.91
CA HIS A 765 -14.34 4.44 6.90
C HIS A 765 -14.75 4.97 8.27
N ASN A 766 -14.19 4.36 9.32
CA ASN A 766 -14.35 4.80 10.71
C ASN A 766 -13.02 4.69 11.50
N PHE A 767 -11.91 5.09 10.86
CA PHE A 767 -10.61 5.18 11.53
C PHE A 767 -10.60 6.18 12.69
N ASP A 768 -9.81 5.93 13.74
CA ASP A 768 -9.41 6.98 14.68
C ASP A 768 -8.56 8.05 13.94
N ARG A 769 -8.66 9.33 14.36
CA ARG A 769 -7.76 10.41 13.92
C ARG A 769 -6.46 10.45 14.74
N SER A 770 -6.24 9.51 15.66
CA SER A 770 -5.01 9.45 16.43
C SER A 770 -3.86 9.08 15.52
N ASN A 771 -3.10 10.08 15.09
CA ASN A 771 -1.80 9.84 14.48
C ASN A 771 -0.94 9.05 15.47
N HIS A 772 -0.47 7.88 15.06
CA HIS A 772 0.56 7.13 15.77
C HIS A 772 1.90 7.34 15.08
N ASP A 773 2.99 7.42 15.84
CA ASP A 773 4.34 7.61 15.30
C ASP A 773 4.71 6.53 14.24
N ASP A 774 4.05 5.36 14.31
CA ASP A 774 4.26 4.20 13.43
C ASP A 774 3.19 4.04 12.33
N ASP A 775 2.39 5.06 12.04
CA ASP A 775 1.37 5.00 10.98
C ASP A 775 1.99 4.70 9.61
N ASP A 776 3.27 4.96 9.41
CA ASP A 776 3.93 4.74 8.13
C ASP A 776 4.29 3.26 7.85
N ILE A 777 4.30 2.42 8.89
CA ILE A 777 4.58 0.97 8.83
C ILE A 777 3.38 0.12 9.29
N SER A 778 2.33 0.74 9.83
CA SER A 778 1.11 0.05 10.24
C SER A 778 0.20 -0.21 9.02
N ASN A 779 0.25 -1.44 8.49
CA ASN A 779 -0.39 -1.80 7.21
C ASN A 779 -1.63 -2.68 7.33
N CYS A 780 -2.03 -3.06 8.53
CA CYS A 780 -3.24 -3.83 8.81
C CYS A 780 -4.12 -3.08 9.80
N VAL A 781 -5.42 -3.41 9.85
CA VAL A 781 -6.37 -2.66 10.67
C VAL A 781 -7.11 -3.57 11.64
N ALA A 782 -7.25 -3.12 12.87
CA ALA A 782 -8.08 -3.76 13.87
C ALA A 782 -9.26 -2.85 14.27
N LEU A 783 -10.38 -3.47 14.60
CA LEU A 783 -11.51 -2.84 15.26
C LEU A 783 -11.27 -2.84 16.78
N ASP A 784 -11.28 -1.66 17.39
CA ASP A 784 -11.09 -1.48 18.83
C ASP A 784 -12.43 -1.51 19.56
N LEU A 785 -12.58 -2.36 20.57
CA LEU A 785 -13.86 -2.58 21.26
C LEU A 785 -14.31 -1.38 22.08
N ALA A 786 -13.37 -0.64 22.68
CA ALA A 786 -13.67 0.45 23.59
C ALA A 786 -14.19 1.68 22.84
N SER A 787 -13.57 1.98 21.69
CA SER A 787 -13.93 3.12 20.84
C SER A 787 -14.92 2.75 19.72
N LEU A 788 -15.01 1.47 19.35
CA LEU A 788 -15.67 0.98 18.13
C LEU A 788 -15.11 1.64 16.86
N GLN A 789 -13.85 2.05 16.88
CA GLN A 789 -13.15 2.67 15.76
C GLN A 789 -12.04 1.77 15.23
N TRP A 790 -11.60 2.08 14.01
CA TRP A 790 -10.58 1.30 13.33
C TRP A 790 -9.20 1.89 13.62
N VAL A 791 -8.25 1.04 13.97
CA VAL A 791 -6.90 1.45 14.36
C VAL A 791 -5.88 0.72 13.47
N PRO A 792 -5.00 1.46 12.75
CA PRO A 792 -3.87 0.87 12.05
C PRO A 792 -2.91 0.21 13.03
N LEU A 793 -2.47 -0.99 12.71
CA LEU A 793 -1.48 -1.75 13.47
C LEU A 793 -0.51 -2.48 12.52
N GLN A 794 0.63 -2.88 13.07
CA GLN A 794 1.54 -3.82 12.43
C GLN A 794 0.84 -5.18 12.29
N CYS A 795 0.93 -5.80 11.11
CA CYS A 795 0.19 -7.00 10.73
C CYS A 795 0.57 -8.24 11.57
N GLU A 796 1.73 -8.19 12.21
CA GLU A 796 2.36 -9.23 13.00
C GLU A 796 1.77 -9.36 14.40
N VAL A 797 1.05 -8.32 14.87
CA VAL A 797 0.40 -8.32 16.18
C VAL A 797 -0.61 -9.47 16.25
N ARG A 798 -0.64 -10.20 17.36
CA ARG A 798 -1.57 -11.31 17.54
C ARG A 798 -2.83 -10.84 18.25
N LEU A 799 -3.97 -10.86 17.55
CA LEU A 799 -5.26 -10.41 18.03
C LEU A 799 -6.34 -11.49 17.87
N ASP A 800 -7.50 -11.23 18.47
CA ASP A 800 -8.76 -11.90 18.11
C ASP A 800 -9.20 -11.43 16.72
N TRP A 801 -10.17 -12.07 16.07
CA TRP A 801 -10.57 -11.71 14.70
C TRP A 801 -12.05 -11.97 14.41
N ILE A 802 -12.55 -11.36 13.34
CA ILE A 802 -13.95 -11.47 12.91
C ILE A 802 -13.99 -11.95 11.47
N CYS A 803 -14.74 -13.01 11.21
CA CYS A 803 -15.01 -13.48 9.85
C CYS A 803 -16.41 -13.09 9.38
N LYS A 804 -16.54 -12.85 8.07
CA LYS A 804 -17.76 -12.52 7.32
C LYS A 804 -17.99 -13.58 6.25
N LEU A 805 -19.20 -14.11 6.17
CA LEU A 805 -19.58 -15.23 5.31
C LEU A 805 -20.85 -14.90 4.51
N PRO A 806 -20.91 -15.18 3.19
CA PRO A 806 -22.16 -15.03 2.44
C PRO A 806 -23.28 -15.94 2.95
N LYS A 807 -24.50 -15.42 3.11
CA LYS A 807 -25.68 -16.21 3.52
C LYS A 807 -25.96 -17.35 2.54
N GLY A 808 -26.36 -18.51 3.09
CA GLY A 808 -26.62 -19.72 2.30
C GLY A 808 -25.36 -20.53 1.95
N THR A 809 -24.18 -20.10 2.40
CA THR A 809 -22.95 -20.88 2.28
C THR A 809 -22.92 -21.98 3.35
N GLU A 810 -22.73 -23.22 2.92
CA GLU A 810 -22.48 -24.33 3.84
C GLU A 810 -21.05 -24.26 4.39
N VAL A 811 -20.92 -24.12 5.71
CA VAL A 811 -19.64 -24.14 6.43
C VAL A 811 -19.44 -25.52 7.04
N LYS A 812 -18.32 -26.16 6.70
CA LYS A 812 -17.79 -27.26 7.51
C LYS A 812 -17.03 -26.62 8.68
N GLU A 813 -17.68 -26.46 9.83
CA GLU A 813 -16.94 -26.03 11.02
C GLU A 813 -15.89 -27.10 11.34
N PRO A 814 -14.63 -26.74 11.63
CA PRO A 814 -13.70 -27.71 12.19
C PRO A 814 -14.29 -28.23 13.49
N GLU A 815 -14.51 -29.54 13.59
CA GLU A 815 -15.01 -30.14 14.82
C GLU A 815 -14.10 -29.69 15.97
N THR A 816 -14.67 -29.04 16.99
CA THR A 816 -14.00 -28.79 18.27
C THR A 816 -13.81 -30.11 19.00
N THR A 817 -12.92 -30.95 18.48
CA THR A 817 -12.17 -31.87 19.30
C THR A 817 -10.91 -31.13 19.75
N ILE A 818 -10.53 -31.36 21.00
CA ILE A 818 -9.19 -31.04 21.47
C ILE A 818 -8.25 -32.02 20.73
N GLN A 819 -8.01 -31.74 19.44
CA GLN A 819 -7.08 -32.39 18.51
C GLN A 819 -7.35 -31.84 17.09
N GLY A 820 -6.37 -31.12 16.52
CA GLY A 820 -6.08 -30.99 15.08
C GLY A 820 -7.21 -30.71 14.08
N SER A 821 -7.14 -29.56 13.42
CA SER A 821 -7.99 -29.11 12.30
C SER A 821 -8.10 -30.10 11.11
N ASN A 822 -9.33 -30.24 10.60
CA ASN A 822 -9.80 -30.73 9.30
C ASN A 822 -8.76 -31.19 8.24
N GLU A 823 -8.75 -32.44 7.78
CA GLU A 823 -9.30 -33.66 8.37
C GLU A 823 -8.45 -34.79 7.78
N TRP A 824 -7.39 -35.11 8.51
CA TRP A 824 -6.62 -36.31 8.23
C TRP A 824 -7.52 -37.52 8.52
N LEU A 825 -7.92 -38.24 7.48
CA LEU A 825 -8.76 -39.43 7.56
C LEU A 825 -7.94 -40.61 8.11
N LYS A 826 -8.50 -41.34 9.06
CA LYS A 826 -7.73 -42.28 9.89
C LYS A 826 -8.03 -43.72 9.51
N PHE A 827 -7.05 -44.36 8.86
CA PHE A 827 -7.07 -45.78 8.56
C PHE A 827 -5.87 -46.43 9.25
N GLN A 828 -6.16 -47.21 10.28
CA GLN A 828 -5.16 -47.89 11.10
C GLN A 828 -4.18 -46.90 11.76
N ASP A 829 -2.87 -47.10 11.58
CA ASP A 829 -1.81 -46.30 12.19
C ASP A 829 -1.42 -45.07 11.32
N ALA A 830 -2.18 -44.80 10.25
CA ALA A 830 -1.89 -43.75 9.29
C ALA A 830 -3.05 -42.78 9.10
N GLU A 831 -2.67 -41.56 8.73
CA GLU A 831 -3.54 -40.42 8.50
C GLU A 831 -3.45 -40.03 7.01
N TYR A 832 -4.58 -39.79 6.36
CA TYR A 832 -4.66 -39.49 4.92
C TYR A 832 -5.39 -38.19 4.66
N LYS A 833 -4.82 -37.31 3.83
CA LYS A 833 -5.45 -36.05 3.43
C LYS A 833 -5.64 -36.02 1.92
N PHE A 834 -6.87 -35.74 1.48
CA PHE A 834 -7.22 -35.58 0.07
C PHE A 834 -7.17 -34.10 -0.31
N PHE A 835 -6.44 -33.78 -1.36
CA PHE A 835 -6.22 -32.41 -1.83
C PHE A 835 -6.53 -32.34 -3.33
N ASP A 836 -7.47 -31.47 -3.71
CA ASP A 836 -7.95 -31.35 -5.09
C ASP A 836 -7.23 -30.21 -5.81
N HIS A 837 -6.20 -30.55 -6.58
CA HIS A 837 -5.38 -29.62 -7.37
C HIS A 837 -4.72 -30.35 -8.54
N HIS A 838 -4.82 -29.81 -9.76
CA HIS A 838 -4.11 -30.36 -10.92
C HIS A 838 -2.61 -30.07 -10.80
N SER A 839 -1.84 -31.13 -10.52
CA SER A 839 -0.42 -31.02 -10.17
C SER A 839 0.38 -32.12 -10.88
N SER A 840 1.63 -31.86 -11.21
CA SER A 840 2.59 -32.91 -11.52
C SER A 840 2.86 -33.78 -10.27
N TRP A 841 3.43 -34.98 -10.46
CA TRP A 841 3.76 -35.88 -9.34
C TRP A 841 4.64 -35.22 -8.28
N VAL A 842 5.63 -34.43 -8.72
CA VAL A 842 6.58 -33.76 -7.83
C VAL A 842 5.91 -32.56 -7.14
N GLN A 843 5.01 -31.84 -7.83
CA GLN A 843 4.16 -30.79 -7.24
C GLN A 843 3.26 -31.35 -6.13
N ALA A 844 2.59 -32.47 -6.39
CA ALA A 844 1.77 -33.14 -5.38
C ALA A 844 2.60 -33.54 -4.15
N GLN A 845 3.84 -34.01 -4.33
CA GLN A 845 4.73 -34.37 -3.22
C GLN A 845 5.10 -33.16 -2.36
N ARG A 846 5.37 -31.99 -2.97
CA ARG A 846 5.62 -30.74 -2.22
C ARG A 846 4.35 -30.19 -1.56
N ILE A 847 3.20 -30.29 -2.22
CA ILE A 847 1.90 -29.95 -1.61
C ILE A 847 1.67 -30.78 -0.34
N CYS A 848 2.01 -32.08 -0.33
CA CYS A 848 1.96 -32.90 0.88
C CYS A 848 2.86 -32.34 1.99
N THR A 849 4.04 -31.80 1.68
CA THR A 849 4.92 -31.17 2.70
C THR A 849 4.33 -29.91 3.33
N TRP A 850 3.47 -29.16 2.63
CA TRP A 850 2.72 -28.03 3.22
C TRP A 850 1.85 -28.46 4.41
N PHE A 851 1.50 -29.75 4.46
CA PHE A 851 0.73 -30.36 5.55
C PHE A 851 1.59 -31.19 6.50
N GLN A 852 2.93 -31.16 6.40
CA GLN A 852 3.84 -32.08 7.10
C GLN A 852 3.55 -33.56 6.79
N ALA A 853 3.14 -33.84 5.54
CA ALA A 853 2.75 -35.16 5.04
C ALA A 853 3.71 -35.67 3.95
N GLU A 854 3.63 -36.97 3.66
CA GLU A 854 4.22 -37.58 2.45
C GLU A 854 3.12 -37.97 1.44
N LEU A 855 3.52 -38.16 0.17
CA LEU A 855 2.60 -38.62 -0.87
C LEU A 855 2.10 -40.03 -0.53
N VAL A 856 0.81 -40.29 -0.75
CA VAL A 856 0.19 -41.57 -0.35
C VAL A 856 0.86 -42.78 -1.02
N SER A 857 1.27 -43.77 -0.21
CA SER A 857 1.78 -45.06 -0.66
C SER A 857 0.89 -46.18 -0.11
N ILE A 858 0.32 -46.99 -1.00
CA ILE A 858 -0.70 -47.97 -0.63
C ILE A 858 -0.03 -49.31 -0.27
N HIS A 859 -0.23 -49.79 0.96
CA HIS A 859 0.44 -50.97 1.50
C HIS A 859 -0.49 -52.18 1.71
N SER A 860 -1.81 -52.02 1.62
CA SER A 860 -2.77 -53.13 1.76
C SER A 860 -4.01 -52.99 0.86
N GLN A 861 -4.70 -54.10 0.59
CA GLN A 861 -5.94 -54.09 -0.18
C GLN A 861 -7.07 -53.33 0.54
N THR A 862 -7.12 -53.43 1.87
CA THR A 862 -8.10 -52.71 2.71
C THR A 862 -7.88 -51.19 2.70
N GLU A 863 -6.63 -50.76 2.57
CA GLU A 863 -6.26 -49.35 2.44
C GLU A 863 -6.65 -48.81 1.05
N LEU A 864 -6.41 -49.59 -0.01
CA LEU A 864 -6.86 -49.25 -1.37
C LEU A 864 -8.39 -49.08 -1.45
N ASP A 865 -9.14 -49.98 -0.81
CA ASP A 865 -10.61 -49.92 -0.79
C ASP A 865 -11.10 -48.69 0.01
N PHE A 866 -10.43 -48.36 1.11
CA PHE A 866 -10.70 -47.16 1.90
C PHE A 866 -10.44 -45.87 1.11
N LEU A 867 -9.29 -45.76 0.44
CA LEU A 867 -8.97 -44.60 -0.39
C LEU A 867 -9.94 -44.48 -1.58
N GLY A 868 -10.25 -45.60 -2.25
CA GLY A 868 -11.17 -45.64 -3.38
C GLY A 868 -12.62 -45.29 -3.05
N GLN A 869 -13.08 -45.55 -1.83
CA GLN A 869 -14.41 -45.12 -1.36
C GLN A 869 -14.47 -43.62 -1.08
N ASN A 870 -13.37 -43.04 -0.60
CA ASN A 870 -13.30 -41.61 -0.29
C ASN A 870 -12.96 -40.75 -1.52
N LEU A 871 -12.36 -41.32 -2.58
CA LEU A 871 -12.17 -40.66 -3.88
C LEU A 871 -13.45 -40.52 -4.73
N LYS A 872 -14.53 -41.25 -4.38
CA LYS A 872 -15.83 -41.21 -5.10
C LYS A 872 -16.83 -40.22 -4.50
N LYS A 873 -16.49 -39.60 -3.38
CA LYS A 873 -17.28 -38.54 -2.72
C LYS A 873 -16.70 -37.18 -3.11
#